data_AF-A0A2B7YXR5-F1
#
_entry.id   AF-A0A2B7YXR5-F1
#
_cell.length_a   1.000
_cell.length_b   1.000
_cell.length_c   1.000
_cell.angle_alpha   90.00
_cell.angle_beta   90.00
_cell.angle_gamma   90.00
#
_symmetry.space_group_name_H-M   'P 1'
#
loop_
_entity.id
_entity.type
_entity.pdbx_description
1 polymer ?
#
loop_
_entity_poly.entity_id
_entity_poly.type
_entity_poly.pdbx_seq_one_letter_code
_entity_poly.pdbx_strand_id
1 'polypeptide(L)'
;MRTLLLRGTQASGKSTWVTENNLEPYTLSADKIRLNIANPVLNEDGSIEISQKYNKLTWELLYQYLEMRMQNGDFTIIDATHSDIKLMNKYRDLANTYKYTIYYLEFDTPLEECLKRNRERIGYKYVPEKVIEKTWEAIKNKEKLPNIFKKINSIDEIINFYTADINEYKKVIIIGDIHSCAEPLKEVLKDFSEENLYAFVGDYFDRGIQAVETFKIILDLLEKSNVILIEGNHENNSVKKFINDEEKYTKSFDETTLQPLLKEFELEYIKAGLKKIYKRLRQCYAFEFSGKKFLCTHGGLPLVPKLALVSAREMIKGVGKYETEIGEIYSENYKKGLCQDFIQVHGHRGINDGEYSYCLEGRVEFGGELKVLTIHNDGNIEKYGIKNDVYNRGLKLPMSGVTEKVEKFNTANELINEMIGHKFITVKECDYNLISLNFNREAFNKKKWNDLTIKARGLFVDRDSGEVKIRSYNKFFNYGERNINLGYLKKYVTYPIKVFKKYNGFLGLASIINGNIVLATKSTTNGTYKDIFQSIWDKVEDNVKKLLKQTMMENNCTVVFEVVSPEYDPHIIKYDKEHLYLLDFIENKLDIDTHNIDLEFSENLMKKVEFSSTILTKKELVTKLENYDELYNFLDEKAKSLEEFEGYVLCDNSGLMFKFKLPYYMLWKGRRTWLERYRAALLKGKKIEIKDIEKDENRHFKKFLLKLGKDKLQGLSIIDVREMYEESL
;
A
#
# COMPACT_ATOMS: atom_id res chain seq x y z
N MET A 1 -21.38 -10.19 10.11
CA MET A 1 -21.30 -8.79 10.61
C MET A 1 -22.48 -8.42 11.51
N ARG A 2 -22.45 -7.24 12.15
CA ARG A 2 -23.44 -6.82 13.16
C ARG A 2 -23.95 -5.40 12.93
N THR A 3 -25.24 -5.18 13.15
CA THR A 3 -25.86 -3.84 13.21
C THR A 3 -26.63 -3.75 14.52
N LEU A 4 -26.52 -2.62 15.22
CA LEU A 4 -27.24 -2.38 16.46
C LEU A 4 -28.33 -1.31 16.26
N LEU A 5 -29.57 -1.64 16.60
CA LEU A 5 -30.67 -0.69 16.63
C LEU A 5 -30.88 -0.21 18.07
N LEU A 6 -30.86 1.10 18.30
CA LEU A 6 -31.26 1.64 19.60
C LEU A 6 -32.78 1.77 19.60
N ARG A 7 -33.48 1.13 20.53
CA ARG A 7 -34.96 1.16 20.61
C ARG A 7 -35.39 1.88 21.88
N GLY A 8 -36.23 2.90 21.75
CA GLY A 8 -36.71 3.67 22.90
C GLY A 8 -37.35 4.98 22.48
N THR A 9 -38.23 5.52 23.32
CA THR A 9 -38.90 6.81 23.06
C THR A 9 -37.91 7.98 23.02
N GLN A 10 -38.32 9.14 22.52
CA GLN A 10 -37.51 10.36 22.62
C GLN A 10 -37.25 10.65 24.11
N ALA A 11 -36.06 11.19 24.42
CA ALA A 11 -35.58 11.46 25.78
C ALA A 11 -35.29 10.22 26.67
N SER A 12 -35.33 9.01 26.12
CA SER A 12 -34.99 7.77 26.84
C SER A 12 -33.48 7.55 27.10
N GLY A 13 -32.60 8.51 26.78
CA GLY A 13 -31.15 8.40 26.99
C GLY A 13 -30.33 7.74 25.87
N LYS A 14 -30.93 7.35 24.74
CA LYS A 14 -30.21 6.71 23.61
C LYS A 14 -28.94 7.44 23.17
N SER A 15 -29.07 8.71 22.79
CA SER A 15 -27.94 9.48 22.27
C SER A 15 -26.89 9.78 23.36
N THR A 16 -27.33 9.90 24.63
CA THR A 16 -26.41 10.01 25.78
C THR A 16 -25.60 8.73 25.96
N TRP A 17 -26.24 7.57 25.90
CA TRP A 17 -25.58 6.27 25.98
C TRP A 17 -24.55 6.07 24.86
N VAL A 18 -24.85 6.51 23.64
CA VAL A 18 -23.87 6.48 22.53
C VAL A 18 -22.62 7.27 22.89
N THR A 19 -22.79 8.47 23.45
CA THR A 19 -21.68 9.35 23.85
C THR A 19 -20.89 8.81 25.03
N GLU A 20 -21.56 8.33 26.07
CA GLU A 20 -20.90 7.74 27.25
C GLU A 20 -20.07 6.50 26.89
N ASN A 21 -20.42 5.80 25.81
CA ASN A 21 -19.69 4.63 25.33
C ASN A 21 -18.67 4.94 24.21
N ASN A 22 -18.47 6.20 23.82
CA ASN A 22 -17.61 6.62 22.71
C ASN A 22 -17.95 5.97 21.36
N LEU A 23 -19.24 5.84 21.06
CA LEU A 23 -19.75 5.13 19.88
C LEU A 23 -20.29 6.05 18.77
N GLU A 24 -20.11 7.36 18.89
CA GLU A 24 -20.59 8.34 17.89
C GLU A 24 -20.06 8.08 16.47
N PRO A 25 -18.78 7.75 16.25
CA PRO A 25 -18.27 7.47 14.90
C PRO A 25 -19.00 6.31 14.22
N TYR A 26 -19.44 5.33 15.02
CA TYR A 26 -20.13 4.13 14.57
C TYR A 26 -21.65 4.30 14.46
N THR A 27 -22.18 5.50 14.74
CA THR A 27 -23.63 5.74 14.82
C THR A 27 -24.18 6.58 13.67
N LEU A 28 -25.24 6.10 13.02
CA LEU A 28 -26.09 6.87 12.11
C LEU A 28 -27.34 7.36 12.88
N SER A 29 -27.48 8.67 13.02
CA SER A 29 -28.61 9.30 13.71
C SER A 29 -29.52 10.01 12.72
N ALA A 30 -30.81 9.67 12.74
CA ALA A 30 -31.80 10.32 11.87
C ALA A 30 -31.89 11.84 12.14
N ASP A 31 -31.78 12.27 13.40
CA ASP A 31 -31.85 13.69 13.77
C ASP A 31 -30.60 14.47 13.30
N LYS A 32 -29.41 13.87 13.37
CA LYS A 32 -28.20 14.49 12.79
C LYS A 32 -28.34 14.67 11.28
N ILE A 33 -28.93 13.70 10.58
CA ILE A 33 -29.18 13.82 9.14
C ILE A 33 -30.20 14.93 8.84
N ARG A 34 -31.29 15.05 9.62
CA ARG A 34 -32.26 16.16 9.47
C ARG A 34 -31.58 17.53 9.59
N LEU A 35 -30.72 17.69 10.60
CA LEU A 35 -29.96 18.93 10.84
C LEU A 35 -28.93 19.23 9.75
N ASN A 36 -28.40 18.22 9.06
CA ASN A 36 -27.54 18.43 7.90
C ASN A 36 -28.33 18.88 6.65
N ILE A 37 -29.60 18.53 6.54
CA ILE A 37 -30.46 18.90 5.41
C ILE A 37 -31.06 20.30 5.60
N ALA A 38 -31.47 20.64 6.82
CA ALA A 38 -32.13 21.90 7.12
C ALA A 38 -31.79 22.40 8.53
N ASN A 39 -31.72 23.72 8.65
CA ASN A 39 -31.67 24.39 9.95
C ASN A 39 -32.95 24.10 10.76
N PRO A 40 -32.90 24.25 12.10
CA PRO A 40 -34.10 24.30 12.91
C PRO A 40 -35.11 25.35 12.42
N VAL A 41 -36.40 25.07 12.58
CA VAL A 41 -37.51 25.91 12.09
C VAL A 41 -38.36 26.43 13.24
N LEU A 42 -39.03 27.57 13.03
CA LEU A 42 -39.95 28.17 14.01
C LEU A 42 -41.33 27.52 13.91
N ASN A 43 -41.94 27.29 15.07
CA ASN A 43 -43.33 26.94 15.25
C ASN A 43 -44.20 28.21 15.43
N GLU A 44 -45.53 28.04 15.35
CA GLU A 44 -46.49 29.15 15.48
C GLU A 44 -46.40 29.88 16.84
N ASP A 45 -45.97 29.17 17.90
CA ASP A 45 -45.78 29.70 19.24
C ASP A 45 -44.40 30.36 19.46
N GLY A 46 -43.57 30.44 18.41
CA GLY A 46 -42.21 30.98 18.47
C GLY A 46 -41.16 30.02 19.01
N SER A 47 -41.54 28.80 19.38
CA SER A 47 -40.57 27.73 19.70
C SER A 47 -39.83 27.28 18.43
N ILE A 48 -38.66 26.65 18.61
CA ILE A 48 -37.85 26.14 17.51
C ILE A 48 -37.86 24.61 17.57
N GLU A 49 -37.90 23.93 16.42
CA GLU A 49 -37.84 22.46 16.32
C GLU A 49 -36.96 21.96 15.16
N ILE A 50 -36.62 20.67 15.19
CA ILE A 50 -36.03 19.98 14.02
C ILE A 50 -37.10 19.79 12.95
N SER A 51 -36.86 20.37 11.77
CA SER A 51 -37.79 20.27 10.65
C SER A 51 -38.09 18.82 10.24
N GLN A 52 -39.38 18.47 10.20
CA GLN A 52 -39.85 17.18 9.68
C GLN A 52 -40.18 17.20 8.18
N LYS A 53 -40.04 18.36 7.51
CA LYS A 53 -40.39 18.55 6.08
C LYS A 53 -39.68 17.58 5.14
N TYR A 54 -38.41 17.27 5.43
CA TYR A 54 -37.56 16.43 4.58
C TYR A 54 -37.41 14.99 5.12
N ASN A 55 -38.40 14.48 5.85
CA ASN A 55 -38.32 13.16 6.49
C ASN A 55 -38.10 12.03 5.47
N LYS A 56 -38.74 12.08 4.29
CA LYS A 56 -38.52 11.09 3.21
C LYS A 56 -37.05 11.04 2.77
N LEU A 57 -36.48 12.20 2.43
CA LEU A 57 -35.08 12.34 2.02
C LEU A 57 -34.10 11.92 3.14
N THR A 58 -34.42 12.25 4.40
CA THR A 58 -33.62 11.87 5.58
C THR A 58 -33.46 10.35 5.64
N TRP A 59 -34.57 9.61 5.51
CA TRP A 59 -34.54 8.15 5.53
C TRP A 59 -33.84 7.57 4.30
N GLU A 60 -34.08 8.13 3.11
CA GLU A 60 -33.36 7.74 1.89
C GLU A 60 -31.84 7.84 2.07
N LEU A 61 -31.34 8.96 2.61
CA LEU A 61 -29.92 9.15 2.92
C LEU A 61 -29.42 8.21 4.01
N LEU A 62 -30.19 7.99 5.08
CA LEU A 62 -29.82 7.05 6.15
C LEU A 62 -29.62 5.65 5.58
N TYR A 63 -30.52 5.18 4.71
CA TYR A 63 -30.41 3.88 4.08
C TYR A 63 -29.22 3.79 3.13
N GLN A 64 -28.93 4.86 2.37
CA GLN A 64 -27.73 4.91 1.51
C GLN A 64 -26.44 4.82 2.35
N TYR A 65 -26.34 5.58 3.44
CA TYR A 65 -25.19 5.51 4.35
C TYR A 65 -25.05 4.13 5.00
N LEU A 66 -26.16 3.55 5.44
CA LEU A 66 -26.19 2.21 6.03
C LEU A 66 -25.72 1.16 5.01
N GLU A 67 -26.22 1.24 3.78
CA GLU A 67 -25.82 0.32 2.70
C GLU A 67 -24.33 0.43 2.38
N MET A 68 -23.78 1.65 2.28
CA MET A 68 -22.33 1.85 2.08
C MET A 68 -21.50 1.24 3.21
N ARG A 69 -21.94 1.40 4.46
CA ARG A 69 -21.30 0.79 5.64
C ARG A 69 -21.41 -0.74 5.61
N MET A 70 -22.58 -1.28 5.27
CA MET A 70 -22.80 -2.71 5.14
C MET A 70 -21.98 -3.35 4.01
N GLN A 71 -21.78 -2.64 2.90
CA GLN A 71 -20.92 -3.09 1.79
C GLN A 71 -19.46 -3.25 2.22
N ASN A 72 -18.97 -2.39 3.11
CA ASN A 72 -17.62 -2.49 3.67
C ASN A 72 -17.51 -3.48 4.83
N GLY A 73 -18.64 -3.97 5.35
CA GLY A 73 -18.62 -4.78 6.55
C GLY A 73 -18.35 -3.94 7.81
N ASP A 74 -18.86 -2.72 7.91
CA ASP A 74 -18.71 -1.88 9.11
C ASP A 74 -19.77 -2.23 10.16
N PHE A 75 -19.41 -2.22 11.45
CA PHE A 75 -20.41 -2.17 12.52
C PHE A 75 -21.10 -0.81 12.54
N THR A 76 -22.43 -0.84 12.56
CA THR A 76 -23.24 0.38 12.54
C THR A 76 -24.30 0.33 13.61
N ILE A 77 -24.36 1.41 14.40
CA ILE A 77 -25.44 1.69 15.33
C ILE A 77 -26.43 2.63 14.63
N ILE A 78 -27.72 2.37 14.76
CA ILE A 78 -28.77 3.24 14.23
C ILE A 78 -29.49 3.88 15.42
N ASP A 79 -29.33 5.20 15.57
CA ASP A 79 -30.04 6.00 16.56
C ASP A 79 -31.33 6.54 15.94
N ALA A 80 -32.41 5.82 16.21
CA ALA A 80 -33.79 6.20 15.91
C ALA A 80 -34.72 5.63 17.01
N THR A 81 -36.01 5.93 16.97
CA THR A 81 -36.94 5.43 18.01
C THR A 81 -37.26 3.94 17.85
N HIS A 82 -37.32 3.45 16.61
CA HIS A 82 -37.66 2.07 16.26
C HIS A 82 -38.98 1.59 16.90
N SER A 83 -39.99 2.47 16.91
CA SER A 83 -41.33 2.19 17.46
C SER A 83 -42.25 1.41 16.51
N ASP A 84 -41.88 1.25 15.24
CA ASP A 84 -42.66 0.51 14.25
C ASP A 84 -41.85 -0.54 13.48
N ILE A 85 -42.34 -1.79 13.52
CA ILE A 85 -41.75 -2.95 12.86
C ILE A 85 -41.69 -2.73 11.33
N LYS A 86 -42.67 -2.03 10.75
CA LYS A 86 -42.66 -1.72 9.31
C LYS A 86 -41.43 -0.91 8.89
N LEU A 87 -40.98 0.00 9.75
CA LEU A 87 -39.77 0.80 9.51
C LEU A 87 -38.49 -0.05 9.61
N MET A 88 -38.55 -1.20 10.27
CA MET A 88 -37.40 -2.09 10.46
C MET A 88 -37.24 -3.12 9.33
N ASN A 89 -38.25 -3.28 8.45
CA ASN A 89 -38.17 -4.21 7.32
C ASN A 89 -37.02 -3.88 6.37
N LYS A 90 -36.77 -2.59 6.10
CA LYS A 90 -35.67 -2.20 5.21
C LYS A 90 -34.29 -2.53 5.79
N TYR A 91 -34.13 -2.50 7.11
CA TYR A 91 -32.89 -2.97 7.76
C TYR A 91 -32.72 -4.47 7.57
N ARG A 92 -33.80 -5.25 7.69
CA ARG A 92 -33.78 -6.69 7.45
C ARG A 92 -33.36 -7.01 6.02
N ASP A 93 -33.91 -6.30 5.04
CA ASP A 93 -33.60 -6.55 3.62
C ASP A 93 -32.12 -6.29 3.33
N LEU A 94 -31.58 -5.15 3.81
CA LEU A 94 -30.15 -4.85 3.72
C LEU A 94 -29.30 -5.88 4.48
N ALA A 95 -29.70 -6.26 5.69
CA ALA A 95 -28.96 -7.22 6.49
C ALA A 95 -28.89 -8.61 5.85
N ASN A 96 -29.97 -9.05 5.19
CA ASN A 96 -30.00 -10.29 4.43
C ASN A 96 -29.06 -10.24 3.22
N THR A 97 -29.03 -9.12 2.49
CA THR A 97 -28.14 -8.91 1.33
C THR A 97 -26.67 -8.95 1.74
N TYR A 98 -26.32 -8.33 2.87
CA TYR A 98 -24.92 -8.15 3.30
C TYR A 98 -24.46 -9.09 4.43
N LYS A 99 -25.25 -10.10 4.82
CA LYS A 99 -24.96 -11.08 5.91
C LYS A 99 -24.72 -10.44 7.28
N TYR A 100 -25.63 -9.54 7.67
CA TYR A 100 -25.62 -8.91 8.98
C TYR A 100 -26.62 -9.58 9.93
N THR A 101 -26.20 -9.75 11.18
CA THR A 101 -27.10 -10.02 12.30
C THR A 101 -27.54 -8.69 12.88
N ILE A 102 -28.85 -8.50 13.03
CA ILE A 102 -29.41 -7.29 13.64
C ILE A 102 -29.62 -7.53 15.13
N TYR A 103 -28.98 -6.69 15.94
CA TYR A 103 -29.18 -6.61 17.38
C TYR A 103 -29.98 -5.36 17.72
N TYR A 104 -30.62 -5.36 18.90
CA TYR A 104 -31.22 -4.15 19.43
C TYR A 104 -30.98 -3.99 20.93
N LEU A 105 -30.76 -2.75 21.35
CA LEU A 105 -30.65 -2.34 22.75
C LEU A 105 -31.87 -1.49 23.08
N GLU A 106 -32.64 -1.91 24.07
CA GLU A 106 -33.92 -1.30 24.43
C GLU A 106 -33.81 -0.47 25.71
N PHE A 107 -34.28 0.78 25.64
CA PHE A 107 -34.25 1.74 26.73
C PHE A 107 -35.62 1.84 27.39
N ASP A 108 -35.80 1.12 28.49
CA ASP A 108 -37.05 1.07 29.26
C ASP A 108 -37.13 2.21 30.31
N THR A 109 -36.90 3.45 29.85
CA THR A 109 -37.01 4.63 30.73
C THR A 109 -38.48 4.93 31.03
N PRO A 110 -38.86 5.19 32.30
CA PRO A 110 -40.22 5.60 32.65
C PRO A 110 -40.68 6.84 31.89
N LEU A 111 -41.97 6.92 31.57
CA LEU A 111 -42.55 8.03 30.80
C LEU A 111 -42.31 9.38 31.50
N GLU A 112 -42.55 9.46 32.81
CA GLU A 112 -42.34 10.67 33.61
C GLU A 112 -40.91 11.20 33.49
N GLU A 113 -39.92 10.30 33.53
CA GLU A 113 -38.51 10.66 33.39
C GLU A 113 -38.19 11.11 31.96
N CYS A 114 -38.79 10.49 30.93
CA CYS A 114 -38.65 10.96 29.55
C CYS A 114 -39.22 12.37 29.36
N LEU A 115 -40.39 12.66 29.94
CA LEU A 115 -41.01 13.98 29.88
C LEU A 115 -40.16 15.03 30.62
N LYS A 116 -39.67 14.69 31.81
CA LYS A 116 -38.75 15.54 32.58
C LYS A 116 -37.50 15.90 31.76
N ARG A 117 -36.79 14.89 31.25
CA ARG A 117 -35.60 15.09 30.40
C ARG A 117 -35.90 15.88 29.14
N ASN A 118 -37.09 15.72 28.57
CA ASN A 118 -37.47 16.45 27.36
C ASN A 118 -37.63 17.96 27.63
N ARG A 119 -38.16 18.35 28.79
CA ARG A 119 -38.26 19.76 29.22
C ARG A 119 -36.89 20.43 29.42
N GLU A 120 -35.87 19.64 29.76
CA GLU A 120 -34.49 20.10 29.97
C GLU A 120 -33.66 20.17 28.67
N ARG A 121 -34.22 19.74 27.52
CA ARG A 121 -33.49 19.74 26.24
C ARG A 121 -33.26 21.16 25.71
N ILE A 122 -32.13 21.31 25.01
CA ILE A 122 -31.81 22.51 24.22
C ILE A 122 -32.94 22.75 23.21
N GLY A 123 -33.49 23.97 23.18
CA GLY A 123 -34.76 24.34 22.53
C GLY A 123 -35.15 23.54 21.28
N TYR A 124 -34.34 23.56 20.22
CA TYR A 124 -34.68 22.87 18.96
C TYR A 124 -34.77 21.33 19.04
N LYS A 125 -34.25 20.71 20.10
CA LYS A 125 -34.34 19.25 20.36
C LYS A 125 -35.57 18.87 21.18
N TYR A 126 -36.34 19.86 21.66
CA TYR A 126 -37.60 19.60 22.34
C TYR A 126 -38.56 18.88 21.38
N VAL A 127 -39.27 17.88 21.90
CA VAL A 127 -40.28 17.12 21.15
C VAL A 127 -41.62 17.27 21.87
N PRO A 128 -42.74 17.55 21.18
CA PRO A 128 -44.03 17.69 21.86
C PRO A 128 -44.38 16.47 22.74
N GLU A 129 -44.80 16.69 23.99
CA GLU A 129 -45.00 15.63 24.99
C GLU A 129 -45.95 14.53 24.50
N LYS A 130 -47.03 14.90 23.78
CA LYS A 130 -47.98 13.96 23.16
C LYS A 130 -47.32 12.98 22.17
N VAL A 131 -46.23 13.38 21.49
CA VAL A 131 -45.48 12.50 20.59
C VAL A 131 -44.64 11.50 21.40
N ILE A 132 -44.10 11.92 22.54
CA ILE A 132 -43.34 11.06 23.46
C ILE A 132 -44.26 10.02 24.09
N GLU A 133 -45.41 10.44 24.60
CA GLU A 133 -46.45 9.57 25.17
C GLU A 133 -46.87 8.49 24.17
N LYS A 134 -47.28 8.91 22.97
CA LYS A 134 -47.68 7.98 21.89
C LYS A 134 -46.57 7.00 21.51
N THR A 135 -45.32 7.47 21.46
CA THR A 135 -44.16 6.61 21.10
C THR A 135 -43.83 5.64 22.22
N TRP A 136 -43.93 6.08 23.48
CA TRP A 136 -43.70 5.25 24.66
C TRP A 136 -44.75 4.14 24.77
N GLU A 137 -46.03 4.49 24.63
CA GLU A 137 -47.13 3.51 24.57
C GLU A 137 -46.94 2.52 23.42
N ALA A 138 -46.57 3.00 22.23
CA ALA A 138 -46.34 2.13 21.08
C ALA A 138 -45.18 1.14 21.29
N ILE A 139 -44.14 1.51 22.04
CA ILE A 139 -43.02 0.62 22.36
C ILE A 139 -43.41 -0.37 23.46
N LYS A 140 -44.10 0.09 24.50
CA LYS A 140 -44.54 -0.72 25.64
C LYS A 140 -45.63 -1.73 25.28
N ASN A 141 -46.57 -1.33 24.42
CA ASN A 141 -47.72 -2.15 24.02
C ASN A 141 -47.44 -3.07 22.83
N LYS A 142 -46.31 -2.91 22.12
CA LYS A 142 -45.94 -3.83 21.03
C LYS A 142 -45.23 -5.06 21.58
N GLU A 143 -45.73 -6.22 21.17
CA GLU A 143 -45.15 -7.55 21.42
C GLU A 143 -43.66 -7.62 21.04
N LYS A 144 -42.99 -8.66 21.57
CA LYS A 144 -41.59 -9.00 21.28
C LYS A 144 -41.30 -8.82 19.79
N LEU A 145 -40.20 -8.12 19.48
CA LEU A 145 -39.73 -8.04 18.10
C LEU A 145 -39.51 -9.45 17.54
N PRO A 146 -39.69 -9.66 16.21
CA PRO A 146 -39.43 -10.96 15.60
C PRO A 146 -38.02 -11.46 15.94
N ASN A 147 -37.84 -12.78 16.07
CA ASN A 147 -36.58 -13.43 16.49
C ASN A 147 -35.34 -13.06 15.64
N ILE A 148 -35.54 -12.49 14.45
CA ILE A 148 -34.46 -11.96 13.62
C ILE A 148 -33.74 -10.76 14.25
N PHE A 149 -34.42 -10.01 15.12
CA PHE A 149 -33.86 -8.93 15.92
C PHE A 149 -33.45 -9.51 17.28
N LYS A 150 -32.16 -9.56 17.56
CA LYS A 150 -31.63 -10.15 18.79
C LYS A 150 -31.48 -9.08 19.87
N LYS A 151 -32.18 -9.23 21.00
CA LYS A 151 -32.04 -8.33 22.14
C LYS A 151 -30.66 -8.51 22.76
N ILE A 152 -30.01 -7.41 23.11
CA ILE A 152 -28.83 -7.37 23.99
C ILE A 152 -29.16 -6.53 25.22
N ASN A 153 -28.50 -6.82 26.34
CA ASN A 153 -28.58 -6.02 27.56
C ASN A 153 -27.36 -5.12 27.72
N SER A 154 -26.20 -5.54 27.21
CA SER A 154 -24.98 -4.74 27.13
C SER A 154 -24.35 -4.79 25.74
N ILE A 155 -23.69 -3.70 25.35
CA ILE A 155 -22.87 -3.65 24.14
C ILE A 155 -21.71 -4.65 24.17
N ASP A 156 -21.22 -5.00 25.36
CA ASP A 156 -20.11 -5.94 25.53
C ASP A 156 -20.42 -7.34 24.97
N GLU A 157 -21.70 -7.71 24.90
CA GLU A 157 -22.16 -8.97 24.28
C GLU A 157 -21.83 -9.06 22.78
N ILE A 158 -21.68 -7.91 22.10
CA ILE A 158 -21.55 -7.85 20.64
C ILE A 158 -20.43 -6.95 20.13
N ILE A 159 -19.71 -6.24 20.99
CA ILE A 159 -18.62 -5.34 20.57
C ILE A 159 -17.32 -6.08 20.27
N ASN A 160 -17.18 -7.30 20.81
CA ASN A 160 -16.05 -8.17 20.53
C ASN A 160 -16.49 -9.46 19.82
N PHE A 161 -15.55 -10.24 19.30
CA PHE A 161 -15.87 -11.50 18.63
C PHE A 161 -16.15 -12.61 19.64
N TYR A 162 -16.99 -13.55 19.22
CA TYR A 162 -17.09 -14.82 19.91
C TYR A 162 -15.80 -15.59 19.65
N THR A 163 -15.12 -15.98 20.72
CA THR A 163 -13.94 -16.85 20.66
C THR A 163 -14.43 -18.26 20.93
N ALA A 164 -14.33 -19.14 19.93
CA ALA A 164 -14.73 -20.53 20.10
C ALA A 164 -13.71 -21.27 20.97
N ASP A 165 -14.16 -21.97 21.99
CA ASP A 165 -13.36 -23.02 22.62
C ASP A 165 -13.48 -24.26 21.72
N ILE A 166 -12.34 -24.77 21.27
CA ILE A 166 -12.26 -25.90 20.34
C ILE A 166 -11.33 -27.01 20.86
N ASN A 167 -11.14 -27.08 22.17
CA ASN A 167 -10.27 -28.08 22.79
C ASN A 167 -10.79 -29.53 22.63
N GLU A 168 -11.98 -29.75 22.07
CA GLU A 168 -12.46 -31.09 21.70
C GLU A 168 -11.72 -31.73 20.52
N TYR A 169 -11.05 -30.94 19.67
CA TYR A 169 -10.31 -31.45 18.52
C TYR A 169 -8.90 -31.91 18.90
N LYS A 170 -8.31 -32.82 18.11
CA LYS A 170 -6.93 -33.30 18.30
C LYS A 170 -5.87 -32.35 17.73
N LYS A 171 -6.21 -31.66 16.65
CA LYS A 171 -5.38 -30.68 15.96
C LYS A 171 -6.26 -29.65 15.24
N VAL A 172 -5.67 -28.49 14.97
CA VAL A 172 -6.24 -27.47 14.09
C VAL A 172 -5.35 -27.33 12.87
N ILE A 173 -5.91 -27.52 11.69
CA ILE A 173 -5.20 -27.46 10.40
C ILE A 173 -5.74 -26.25 9.66
N ILE A 174 -4.88 -25.25 9.44
CA ILE A 174 -5.22 -24.00 8.79
C ILE A 174 -4.60 -23.99 7.39
N ILE A 175 -5.43 -23.90 6.36
CA ILE A 175 -5.06 -23.99 4.95
C ILE A 175 -5.09 -22.59 4.31
N GLY A 176 -4.00 -22.23 3.62
CA GLY A 176 -3.78 -20.99 2.88
C GLY A 176 -4.68 -20.76 1.67
N ASP A 177 -4.28 -19.79 0.85
CA ASP A 177 -4.97 -19.41 -0.39
C ASP A 177 -4.86 -20.57 -1.42
N ILE A 178 -5.98 -20.99 -2.01
CA ILE A 178 -6.06 -22.20 -2.87
C ILE A 178 -6.00 -21.84 -4.36
N HIS A 179 -6.65 -20.75 -4.76
CA HIS A 179 -6.68 -20.24 -6.13
C HIS A 179 -6.91 -21.34 -7.19
N SER A 180 -7.96 -22.16 -7.04
CA SER A 180 -8.29 -23.25 -7.98
C SER A 180 -7.16 -24.28 -8.23
N CYS A 181 -6.29 -24.50 -7.23
CA CYS A 181 -5.23 -25.52 -7.27
C CYS A 181 -5.63 -26.75 -6.46
N ALA A 182 -6.27 -27.71 -7.12
CA ALA A 182 -6.89 -28.85 -6.46
C ALA A 182 -5.88 -29.93 -6.04
N GLU A 183 -4.79 -30.16 -6.77
CA GLU A 183 -3.83 -31.23 -6.40
C GLU A 183 -3.16 -31.00 -5.04
N PRO A 184 -2.55 -29.84 -4.73
CA PRO A 184 -2.00 -29.59 -3.41
C PRO A 184 -3.06 -29.71 -2.32
N LEU A 185 -4.29 -29.25 -2.59
CA LEU A 185 -5.41 -29.34 -1.65
C LEU A 185 -5.79 -30.79 -1.35
N LYS A 186 -5.82 -31.68 -2.36
CA LYS A 186 -6.09 -33.11 -2.15
C LYS A 186 -5.03 -33.76 -1.27
N GLU A 187 -3.76 -33.39 -1.44
CA GLU A 187 -2.68 -33.91 -0.59
C GLU A 187 -2.86 -33.48 0.88
N VAL A 188 -3.26 -32.23 1.15
CA VAL A 188 -3.60 -31.79 2.52
C VAL A 188 -4.77 -32.60 3.11
N LEU A 189 -5.76 -32.93 2.27
CA LEU A 189 -7.00 -33.59 2.68
C LEU A 189 -6.94 -35.12 2.63
N LYS A 190 -5.81 -35.70 2.23
CA LYS A 190 -5.66 -37.16 2.05
C LYS A 190 -6.00 -37.95 3.32
N ASP A 191 -5.60 -37.41 4.47
CA ASP A 191 -5.85 -37.98 5.79
C ASP A 191 -6.91 -37.15 6.57
N PHE A 192 -7.95 -36.68 5.88
CA PHE A 192 -9.03 -35.93 6.51
C PHE A 192 -9.67 -36.74 7.65
N SER A 193 -9.81 -36.12 8.83
CA SER A 193 -10.42 -36.75 10.02
C SER A 193 -11.38 -35.80 10.72
N GLU A 194 -12.54 -36.30 11.12
CA GLU A 194 -13.54 -35.54 11.88
C GLU A 194 -13.07 -35.18 13.30
N GLU A 195 -11.98 -35.79 13.77
CA GLU A 195 -11.34 -35.46 15.05
C GLU A 195 -10.46 -34.19 15.00
N ASN A 196 -10.20 -33.65 13.80
CA ASN A 196 -9.42 -32.42 13.60
C ASN A 196 -10.30 -31.29 13.10
N LEU A 197 -9.95 -30.04 13.40
CA LEU A 197 -10.61 -28.87 12.85
C LEU A 197 -9.85 -28.36 11.62
N TYR A 198 -10.55 -28.06 10.53
CA TYR A 198 -9.98 -27.50 9.30
C TYR A 198 -10.47 -26.07 9.09
N ALA A 199 -9.56 -25.11 9.04
CA ALA A 199 -9.89 -23.71 8.77
C ALA A 199 -9.22 -23.24 7.47
N PHE A 200 -10.00 -22.72 6.53
CA PHE A 200 -9.50 -22.20 5.27
C PHE A 200 -9.51 -20.69 5.29
N VAL A 201 -8.38 -20.04 4.95
CA VAL A 201 -8.22 -18.59 5.09
C VAL A 201 -8.64 -17.76 3.87
N GLY A 202 -9.27 -18.37 2.86
CA GLY A 202 -9.90 -17.67 1.73
C GLY A 202 -9.28 -17.96 0.36
N ASP A 203 -9.73 -17.22 -0.64
CA ASP A 203 -9.24 -17.28 -2.03
C ASP A 203 -9.26 -18.72 -2.58
N TYR A 204 -10.47 -19.30 -2.61
CA TYR A 204 -10.70 -20.67 -3.07
C TYR A 204 -10.58 -20.77 -4.57
N PHE A 205 -11.08 -19.76 -5.27
CA PHE A 205 -11.21 -19.72 -6.72
C PHE A 205 -10.29 -18.67 -7.35
N ASP A 206 -10.40 -18.53 -8.68
CA ASP A 206 -9.63 -17.61 -9.52
C ASP A 206 -8.17 -18.07 -9.75
N ARG A 207 -7.58 -17.67 -10.88
CA ARG A 207 -6.20 -17.91 -11.36
C ARG A 207 -5.81 -19.35 -11.73
N GLY A 208 -5.95 -20.32 -10.84
CA GLY A 208 -5.52 -21.70 -11.10
C GLY A 208 -6.38 -22.42 -12.14
N ILE A 209 -5.90 -23.57 -12.58
CA ILE A 209 -6.49 -24.30 -13.72
C ILE A 209 -7.45 -25.42 -13.36
N GLN A 210 -7.63 -25.72 -12.07
CA GLN A 210 -8.44 -26.86 -11.59
C GLN A 210 -9.73 -26.40 -10.88
N ALA A 211 -10.38 -25.35 -11.41
CA ALA A 211 -11.54 -24.75 -10.78
C ALA A 211 -12.73 -25.72 -10.62
N VAL A 212 -12.89 -26.67 -11.55
CA VAL A 212 -13.94 -27.70 -11.49
C VAL A 212 -13.71 -28.63 -10.31
N GLU A 213 -12.50 -29.14 -10.14
CA GLU A 213 -12.12 -30.03 -9.04
C GLU A 213 -12.20 -29.29 -7.71
N THR A 214 -11.66 -28.07 -7.62
CA THR A 214 -11.76 -27.25 -6.41
C THR A 214 -13.22 -26.98 -6.05
N PHE A 215 -14.09 -26.68 -7.01
CA PHE A 215 -15.52 -26.47 -6.76
C PHE A 215 -16.18 -27.71 -6.15
N LYS A 216 -15.90 -28.91 -6.68
CA LYS A 216 -16.41 -30.18 -6.12
C LYS A 216 -15.91 -30.41 -4.69
N ILE A 217 -14.61 -30.22 -4.44
CA ILE A 217 -14.00 -30.38 -3.11
C ILE A 217 -14.65 -29.44 -2.10
N ILE A 218 -14.75 -28.14 -2.43
CA ILE A 218 -15.32 -27.15 -1.52
C ILE A 218 -16.80 -27.46 -1.24
N LEU A 219 -17.59 -27.91 -2.23
CA LEU A 219 -18.97 -28.31 -2.00
C LEU A 219 -19.11 -29.50 -1.03
N ASP A 220 -18.25 -30.50 -1.13
CA ASP A 220 -18.25 -31.64 -0.20
C ASP A 220 -17.88 -31.21 1.24
N LEU A 221 -16.87 -30.35 1.36
CA LEU A 221 -16.42 -29.82 2.65
C LEU A 221 -17.48 -28.96 3.36
N LEU A 222 -18.46 -28.38 2.65
CA LEU A 222 -19.55 -27.59 3.28
C LEU A 222 -20.44 -28.43 4.21
N GLU A 223 -20.56 -29.73 3.94
CA GLU A 223 -21.39 -30.66 4.69
C GLU A 223 -20.70 -31.12 5.98
N LYS A 224 -19.42 -30.79 6.17
CA LYS A 224 -18.62 -31.16 7.34
C LYS A 224 -18.72 -30.10 8.44
N SER A 225 -18.97 -30.53 9.67
CA SER A 225 -19.14 -29.64 10.84
C SER A 225 -17.81 -29.08 11.36
N ASN A 226 -16.72 -29.84 11.17
CA ASN A 226 -15.35 -29.51 11.55
C ASN A 226 -14.61 -28.68 10.47
N VAL A 227 -15.34 -28.07 9.52
CA VAL A 227 -14.77 -27.20 8.48
C VAL A 227 -15.25 -25.77 8.64
N ILE A 228 -14.29 -24.85 8.68
CA ILE A 228 -14.50 -23.41 8.76
C ILE A 228 -13.94 -22.77 7.49
N LEU A 229 -14.79 -22.04 6.78
CA LEU A 229 -14.42 -21.32 5.56
C LEU A 229 -14.42 -19.82 5.83
N ILE A 230 -13.28 -19.15 5.62
CA ILE A 230 -13.14 -17.69 5.72
C ILE A 230 -13.26 -17.07 4.33
N GLU A 231 -13.84 -15.87 4.25
CA GLU A 231 -14.04 -15.13 3.01
C GLU A 231 -12.72 -14.51 2.51
N GLY A 232 -12.32 -14.86 1.28
CA GLY A 232 -11.20 -14.22 0.59
C GLY A 232 -11.61 -13.01 -0.23
N ASN A 233 -10.62 -12.26 -0.72
CA ASN A 233 -10.91 -11.09 -1.53
C ASN A 233 -11.43 -11.46 -2.92
N HIS A 234 -11.10 -12.63 -3.46
CA HIS A 234 -11.65 -13.11 -4.73
C HIS A 234 -13.12 -13.49 -4.60
N GLU A 235 -13.52 -14.13 -3.49
CA GLU A 235 -14.93 -14.40 -3.21
C GLU A 235 -15.73 -13.11 -3.06
N ASN A 236 -15.16 -12.11 -2.36
CA ASN A 236 -15.79 -10.81 -2.17
C ASN A 236 -15.93 -10.00 -3.48
N ASN A 237 -14.89 -10.00 -4.32
CA ASN A 237 -14.83 -9.13 -5.50
C ASN A 237 -15.50 -9.74 -6.74
N SER A 238 -15.60 -11.07 -6.85
CA SER A 238 -16.10 -11.76 -8.05
C SER A 238 -17.25 -12.70 -7.77
N VAL A 239 -17.09 -13.68 -6.85
CA VAL A 239 -18.15 -14.67 -6.58
C VAL A 239 -19.43 -13.99 -6.08
N LYS A 240 -19.32 -13.09 -5.09
CA LYS A 240 -20.46 -12.30 -4.58
C LYS A 240 -21.20 -11.56 -5.68
N LYS A 241 -20.46 -10.94 -6.60
CA LYS A 241 -21.04 -10.14 -7.69
C LYS A 241 -21.78 -11.02 -8.68
N PHE A 242 -21.15 -12.12 -9.07
CA PHE A 242 -21.76 -13.08 -9.99
C PHE A 242 -23.07 -13.67 -9.45
N ILE A 243 -23.11 -14.11 -8.18
CA ILE A 243 -24.34 -14.68 -7.60
C ILE A 243 -25.47 -13.66 -7.40
N ASN A 244 -25.13 -12.36 -7.38
CA ASN A 244 -26.06 -11.25 -7.25
C ASN A 244 -26.40 -10.59 -8.60
N ASP A 245 -26.02 -11.21 -9.73
CA ASP A 245 -26.26 -10.69 -11.08
C ASP A 245 -25.65 -9.31 -11.35
N GLU A 246 -24.51 -9.02 -10.71
CA GLU A 246 -23.72 -7.82 -11.00
C GLU A 246 -22.71 -8.10 -12.13
N GLU A 247 -22.72 -7.28 -13.19
CA GLU A 247 -21.85 -7.44 -14.38
C GLU A 247 -20.35 -7.17 -14.14
N LYS A 248 -19.94 -6.72 -12.94
CA LYS A 248 -18.59 -6.20 -12.67
C LYS A 248 -17.69 -7.15 -11.88
N TYR A 249 -17.69 -8.46 -12.17
CA TYR A 249 -16.69 -9.40 -11.65
C TYR A 249 -15.37 -9.36 -12.46
N THR A 250 -14.30 -9.97 -11.97
CA THR A 250 -12.98 -9.91 -12.62
C THR A 250 -12.91 -10.78 -13.87
N LYS A 251 -12.16 -10.33 -14.89
CA LYS A 251 -11.86 -11.12 -16.09
C LYS A 251 -11.18 -12.45 -15.75
N SER A 252 -10.28 -12.43 -14.77
CA SER A 252 -9.60 -13.63 -14.27
C SER A 252 -10.61 -14.67 -13.73
N PHE A 253 -11.61 -14.25 -12.95
CA PHE A 253 -12.64 -15.15 -12.45
C PHE A 253 -13.47 -15.74 -13.60
N ASP A 254 -13.82 -14.93 -14.59
CA ASP A 254 -14.52 -15.41 -15.78
C ASP A 254 -13.72 -16.52 -16.47
N GLU A 255 -12.48 -16.22 -16.86
CA GLU A 255 -11.65 -17.12 -17.67
C GLU A 255 -11.21 -18.39 -16.92
N THR A 256 -10.88 -18.27 -15.64
CA THR A 256 -10.25 -19.36 -14.87
C THR A 256 -11.21 -20.12 -13.97
N THR A 257 -12.38 -19.55 -13.65
CA THR A 257 -13.36 -20.18 -12.78
C THR A 257 -14.68 -20.42 -13.50
N LEU A 258 -15.32 -19.37 -14.02
CA LEU A 258 -16.67 -19.48 -14.59
C LEU A 258 -16.69 -20.29 -15.90
N GLN A 259 -15.81 -19.98 -16.85
CA GLN A 259 -15.76 -20.70 -18.14
C GLN A 259 -15.43 -22.19 -17.98
N PRO A 260 -14.45 -22.61 -17.14
CA PRO A 260 -14.24 -24.03 -16.85
C PRO A 260 -15.46 -24.71 -16.23
N LEU A 261 -16.13 -24.05 -15.28
CA LEU A 261 -17.35 -24.60 -14.67
C LEU A 261 -18.49 -24.75 -15.69
N LEU A 262 -18.67 -23.78 -16.60
CA LEU A 262 -19.70 -23.82 -17.65
C LEU A 262 -19.48 -24.91 -18.69
N LYS A 263 -18.25 -25.44 -18.83
CA LYS A 263 -17.99 -26.60 -19.69
C LYS A 263 -18.54 -27.90 -19.09
N GLU A 264 -18.67 -27.96 -17.77
CA GLU A 264 -19.01 -29.19 -17.03
C GLU A 264 -20.42 -29.15 -16.41
N PHE A 265 -20.94 -27.96 -16.11
CA PHE A 265 -22.18 -27.77 -15.36
C PHE A 265 -23.07 -26.69 -15.98
N GLU A 266 -24.38 -26.82 -15.77
CA GLU A 266 -25.33 -25.76 -16.10
C GLU A 266 -25.16 -24.54 -15.19
N LEU A 267 -25.42 -23.35 -15.76
CA LEU A 267 -25.29 -22.06 -15.07
C LEU A 267 -26.05 -22.02 -13.74
N GLU A 268 -27.26 -22.58 -13.70
CA GLU A 268 -28.09 -22.57 -12.48
C GLU A 268 -27.47 -23.41 -11.35
N TYR A 269 -26.87 -24.55 -11.69
CA TYR A 269 -26.16 -25.39 -10.72
C TYR A 269 -24.92 -24.67 -10.17
N ILE A 270 -24.14 -24.02 -11.05
CA ILE A 270 -22.97 -23.24 -10.65
C ILE A 270 -23.37 -22.11 -9.70
N LYS A 271 -24.39 -21.33 -10.07
CA LYS A 271 -24.89 -20.20 -9.28
C LYS A 271 -25.42 -20.68 -7.92
N ALA A 272 -26.16 -21.78 -7.89
CA ALA A 272 -26.65 -22.38 -6.66
C ALA A 272 -25.51 -22.85 -5.75
N GLY A 273 -24.49 -23.52 -6.30
CA GLY A 273 -23.32 -24.00 -5.56
C GLY A 273 -22.48 -22.85 -5.00
N LEU A 274 -22.11 -21.88 -5.83
CA LEU A 274 -21.36 -20.68 -5.40
C LEU A 274 -22.14 -19.88 -4.34
N LYS A 275 -23.47 -19.81 -4.45
CA LYS A 275 -24.32 -19.17 -3.43
C LYS A 275 -24.31 -19.94 -2.10
N LYS A 276 -24.30 -21.28 -2.11
CA LYS A 276 -24.14 -22.10 -0.90
C LYS A 276 -22.78 -21.85 -0.24
N ILE A 277 -21.70 -21.89 -1.02
CA ILE A 277 -20.33 -21.61 -0.56
C ILE A 277 -20.28 -20.23 0.08
N TYR A 278 -20.66 -19.19 -0.67
CA TYR A 278 -20.59 -17.81 -0.21
C TYR A 278 -21.36 -17.60 1.09
N LYS A 279 -22.57 -18.18 1.24
CA LYS A 279 -23.36 -18.07 2.48
C LYS A 279 -22.69 -18.68 3.71
N ARG A 280 -21.81 -19.67 3.55
CA ARG A 280 -21.07 -20.32 4.65
C ARG A 280 -19.76 -19.63 5.01
N LEU A 281 -19.25 -18.72 4.17
CA LEU A 281 -18.04 -17.97 4.44
C LEU A 281 -18.20 -17.04 5.65
N ARG A 282 -17.25 -17.11 6.58
CA ARG A 282 -17.09 -16.22 7.74
C ARG A 282 -16.12 -15.10 7.42
N GLN A 283 -16.28 -13.94 8.04
CA GLN A 283 -15.35 -12.81 7.82
C GLN A 283 -13.96 -13.06 8.43
N CYS A 284 -13.94 -13.77 9.56
CA CYS A 284 -12.76 -14.24 10.27
C CYS A 284 -13.19 -15.38 11.20
N TYR A 285 -12.22 -16.01 11.86
CA TYR A 285 -12.49 -17.03 12.88
C TYR A 285 -11.54 -16.88 14.06
N ALA A 286 -12.10 -16.63 15.24
CA ALA A 286 -11.37 -16.51 16.49
C ALA A 286 -11.64 -17.74 17.36
N PHE A 287 -10.59 -18.34 17.91
CA PHE A 287 -10.71 -19.53 18.74
C PHE A 287 -9.61 -19.62 19.79
N GLU A 288 -9.84 -20.43 20.82
CA GLU A 288 -8.87 -20.81 21.82
C GLU A 288 -8.61 -22.31 21.72
N PHE A 289 -7.33 -22.68 21.74
CA PHE A 289 -6.89 -24.05 21.63
C PHE A 289 -5.57 -24.24 22.37
N SER A 290 -5.50 -25.27 23.22
CA SER A 290 -4.32 -25.56 24.05
C SER A 290 -3.83 -24.35 24.87
N GLY A 291 -4.77 -23.56 25.41
CA GLY A 291 -4.50 -22.36 26.22
C GLY A 291 -3.96 -21.14 25.45
N LYS A 292 -3.97 -21.16 24.11
CA LYS A 292 -3.58 -20.03 23.26
C LYS A 292 -4.76 -19.57 22.40
N LYS A 293 -4.85 -18.27 22.17
CA LYS A 293 -5.88 -17.68 21.30
C LYS A 293 -5.34 -17.47 19.90
N PHE A 294 -6.15 -17.78 18.90
CA PHE A 294 -5.83 -17.63 17.49
C PHE A 294 -6.90 -16.82 16.76
N LEU A 295 -6.47 -15.97 15.83
CA LEU A 295 -7.33 -15.19 14.96
C LEU A 295 -6.95 -15.47 13.50
N CYS A 296 -7.85 -16.16 12.80
CA CYS A 296 -7.74 -16.41 11.38
C CYS A 296 -8.47 -15.31 10.58
N THR A 297 -7.76 -14.62 9.70
CA THR A 297 -8.31 -13.66 8.74
C THR A 297 -7.77 -13.96 7.34
N HIS A 298 -8.32 -13.34 6.29
CA HIS A 298 -7.72 -13.49 4.98
C HIS A 298 -6.56 -12.51 4.76
N GLY A 299 -6.76 -11.22 5.04
CA GLY A 299 -5.81 -10.16 4.68
C GLY A 299 -4.80 -9.74 5.76
N GLY A 300 -4.92 -10.25 6.99
CA GLY A 300 -4.10 -9.84 8.12
C GLY A 300 -4.42 -8.44 8.65
N LEU A 301 -4.27 -8.27 9.97
CA LEU A 301 -4.46 -7.02 10.70
C LEU A 301 -3.14 -6.58 11.33
N PRO A 302 -2.97 -5.28 11.64
CA PRO A 302 -1.79 -4.77 12.34
C PRO A 302 -1.89 -4.92 13.86
N LEU A 303 -3.10 -5.06 14.41
CA LEU A 303 -3.41 -5.30 15.83
C LEU A 303 -4.85 -5.81 15.97
N VAL A 304 -5.26 -6.22 17.18
CA VAL A 304 -6.63 -6.72 17.45
C VAL A 304 -7.33 -5.84 18.48
N PRO A 305 -8.14 -4.84 18.06
CA PRO A 305 -8.94 -4.03 18.96
C PRO A 305 -10.26 -4.75 19.25
N LYS A 306 -11.26 -4.06 19.83
CA LYS A 306 -12.65 -4.57 19.85
C LYS A 306 -13.09 -4.85 18.41
N LEU A 307 -13.07 -6.12 18.02
CA LEU A 307 -13.02 -6.48 16.60
C LEU A 307 -14.31 -6.14 15.84
N ALA A 308 -15.46 -5.94 16.51
CA ALA A 308 -16.66 -5.44 15.82
C ALA A 308 -16.44 -4.05 15.20
N LEU A 309 -15.50 -3.27 15.74
CA LEU A 309 -15.14 -1.94 15.24
C LEU A 309 -14.20 -1.99 14.03
N VAL A 310 -13.66 -3.17 13.70
CA VAL A 310 -12.85 -3.40 12.51
C VAL A 310 -13.77 -3.82 11.37
N SER A 311 -13.60 -3.20 10.21
CA SER A 311 -14.44 -3.53 9.05
C SER A 311 -14.09 -4.92 8.50
N ALA A 312 -15.08 -5.67 8.00
CA ALA A 312 -14.79 -6.94 7.31
C ALA A 312 -13.86 -6.71 6.11
N ARG A 313 -13.97 -5.55 5.45
CA ARG A 313 -13.09 -5.15 4.35
C ARG A 313 -11.62 -5.17 4.76
N GLU A 314 -11.27 -4.73 5.96
CA GLU A 314 -9.89 -4.76 6.45
C GLU A 314 -9.43 -6.18 6.75
N MET A 315 -10.30 -7.02 7.32
CA MET A 315 -9.99 -8.44 7.57
C MET A 315 -9.82 -9.24 6.27
N ILE A 316 -10.54 -8.87 5.22
CA ILE A 316 -10.52 -9.55 3.92
C ILE A 316 -9.38 -8.99 3.05
N LYS A 317 -9.32 -7.68 2.84
CA LYS A 317 -8.36 -7.07 1.90
C LYS A 317 -7.01 -6.72 2.53
N GLY A 318 -6.92 -6.80 3.85
CA GLY A 318 -5.76 -6.40 4.67
C GLY A 318 -5.62 -4.88 4.84
N VAL A 319 -4.81 -4.47 5.83
CA VAL A 319 -4.53 -3.04 6.12
C VAL A 319 -3.19 -2.62 5.52
N GLY A 320 -3.11 -1.44 4.91
CA GLY A 320 -1.88 -0.96 4.26
C GLY A 320 -1.72 -1.43 2.81
N LYS A 321 -0.47 -1.56 2.35
CA LYS A 321 -0.14 -2.00 0.99
C LYS A 321 0.22 -3.49 1.00
N TYR A 322 0.39 -4.09 -0.18
CA TYR A 322 0.83 -5.49 -0.30
C TYR A 322 2.21 -5.72 0.32
N GLU A 323 3.10 -4.72 0.29
CA GLU A 323 4.45 -4.77 0.83
C GLU A 323 4.55 -4.30 2.29
N THR A 324 3.42 -4.11 2.96
CA THR A 324 3.42 -3.79 4.38
C THR A 324 3.76 -5.05 5.16
N GLU A 325 4.88 -5.06 5.90
CA GLU A 325 5.33 -6.16 6.77
C GLU A 325 4.36 -6.41 7.95
N ILE A 326 3.17 -6.93 7.63
CA ILE A 326 2.06 -7.05 8.59
C ILE A 326 2.42 -8.01 9.71
N GLY A 327 3.21 -9.05 9.42
CA GLY A 327 3.66 -10.02 10.41
C GLY A 327 4.51 -9.39 11.51
N GLU A 328 5.48 -8.57 11.12
CA GLU A 328 6.34 -7.83 12.06
C GLU A 328 5.54 -6.79 12.85
N ILE A 329 4.73 -5.97 12.16
CA ILE A 329 3.90 -4.93 12.78
C ILE A 329 2.95 -5.55 13.82
N TYR A 330 2.30 -6.66 13.48
CA TYR A 330 1.43 -7.38 14.40
C TYR A 330 2.20 -7.91 15.60
N SER A 331 3.37 -8.51 15.38
CA SER A 331 4.20 -9.07 16.46
C SER A 331 4.71 -7.99 17.43
N GLU A 332 5.07 -6.80 16.92
CA GLU A 332 5.40 -5.65 17.77
C GLU A 332 4.19 -5.19 18.60
N ASN A 333 3.01 -5.14 18.00
CA ASN A 333 1.79 -4.73 18.70
C ASN A 333 1.29 -5.78 19.68
N TYR A 334 1.52 -7.06 19.41
CA TYR A 334 1.27 -8.17 20.33
C TYR A 334 2.10 -7.99 21.60
N LYS A 335 3.40 -7.74 21.47
CA LYS A 335 4.30 -7.46 22.60
C LYS A 335 3.91 -6.23 23.42
N LYS A 336 3.19 -5.27 22.80
CA LYS A 336 2.62 -4.09 23.47
C LYS A 336 1.26 -4.35 24.13
N GLY A 337 0.73 -5.56 24.08
CA GLY A 337 -0.59 -5.92 24.63
C GLY A 337 -1.79 -5.41 23.80
N LEU A 338 -1.57 -5.01 22.54
CA LEU A 338 -2.60 -4.41 21.68
C LEU A 338 -3.37 -5.44 20.84
N CYS A 339 -3.09 -6.74 21.03
CA CYS A 339 -3.64 -7.82 20.23
C CYS A 339 -4.56 -8.77 21.01
N GLN A 340 -4.95 -8.43 22.25
CA GLN A 340 -5.82 -9.27 23.10
C GLN A 340 -5.36 -10.74 23.18
N ASP A 341 -4.03 -10.94 23.16
CA ASP A 341 -3.35 -12.24 23.21
C ASP A 341 -3.65 -13.18 22.04
N PHE A 342 -4.20 -12.67 20.93
CA PHE A 342 -4.40 -13.47 19.72
C PHE A 342 -3.11 -13.63 18.92
N ILE A 343 -2.77 -14.86 18.59
CA ILE A 343 -1.82 -15.21 17.53
C ILE A 343 -2.57 -15.12 16.20
N GLN A 344 -2.02 -14.39 15.24
CA GLN A 344 -2.66 -14.21 13.94
C GLN A 344 -2.23 -15.30 12.96
N VAL A 345 -3.19 -15.78 12.17
CA VAL A 345 -2.93 -16.59 10.98
C VAL A 345 -3.70 -15.97 9.83
N HIS A 346 -3.05 -15.73 8.70
CA HIS A 346 -3.71 -15.08 7.56
C HIS A 346 -3.21 -15.59 6.21
N GLY A 347 -4.06 -15.51 5.20
CA GLY A 347 -3.68 -15.70 3.79
C GLY A 347 -3.12 -14.39 3.21
N HIS A 348 -3.28 -14.20 1.90
CA HIS A 348 -3.08 -12.96 1.16
C HIS A 348 -1.69 -12.26 1.31
N ARG A 349 -1.30 -11.50 0.28
CA ARG A 349 -0.13 -10.58 0.24
C ARG A 349 1.29 -11.17 0.30
N GLY A 350 1.47 -12.45 0.63
CA GLY A 350 2.76 -13.16 0.50
C GLY A 350 3.91 -12.48 1.25
N ILE A 351 3.66 -12.11 2.51
CA ILE A 351 4.57 -11.37 3.38
C ILE A 351 5.28 -12.36 4.32
N ASN A 352 6.42 -11.97 4.89
CA ASN A 352 7.12 -12.78 5.89
C ASN A 352 6.28 -12.96 7.17
N ASP A 353 6.49 -14.10 7.83
CA ASP A 353 5.94 -14.35 9.15
C ASP A 353 6.53 -13.37 10.17
N GLY A 354 5.74 -13.06 11.20
CA GLY A 354 6.24 -12.52 12.46
C GLY A 354 6.13 -13.56 13.57
N GLU A 355 6.74 -13.26 14.73
CA GLU A 355 6.73 -14.14 15.92
C GLU A 355 5.31 -14.55 16.36
N TYR A 356 4.32 -13.67 16.18
CA TYR A 356 2.92 -13.93 16.55
C TYR A 356 1.95 -13.80 15.37
N SER A 357 2.45 -13.87 14.13
CA SER A 357 1.62 -13.72 12.93
C SER A 357 2.15 -14.56 11.78
N TYR A 358 1.36 -15.56 11.35
CA TYR A 358 1.74 -16.50 10.29
C TYR A 358 1.01 -16.20 8.97
N CYS A 359 1.76 -16.03 7.88
CA CYS A 359 1.24 -15.83 6.53
C CYS A 359 1.23 -17.13 5.72
N LEU A 360 0.05 -17.56 5.28
CA LEU A 360 -0.19 -18.78 4.51
C LEU A 360 -0.37 -18.52 3.01
N GLU A 361 0.11 -17.37 2.52
CA GLU A 361 0.16 -17.11 1.08
C GLU A 361 1.48 -17.64 0.50
N GLY A 362 1.35 -18.54 -0.47
CA GLY A 362 2.46 -19.28 -1.07
C GLY A 362 2.46 -19.28 -2.60
N ARG A 363 1.59 -18.48 -3.24
CA ARG A 363 1.49 -18.36 -4.70
C ARG A 363 1.31 -19.71 -5.40
N VAL A 364 0.45 -20.55 -4.83
CA VAL A 364 0.20 -21.93 -5.29
C VAL A 364 -0.19 -21.99 -6.76
N GLU A 365 -0.89 -20.97 -7.27
CA GLU A 365 -1.33 -20.86 -8.66
C GLU A 365 -0.20 -20.62 -9.67
N PHE A 366 0.98 -20.24 -9.18
CA PHE A 366 2.18 -20.00 -9.99
C PHE A 366 3.25 -21.10 -9.82
N GLY A 367 2.87 -22.25 -9.25
CA GLY A 367 3.80 -23.35 -8.98
C GLY A 367 4.57 -23.20 -7.66
N GLY A 368 4.14 -22.26 -6.80
CA GLY A 368 4.59 -22.17 -5.42
C GLY A 368 3.98 -23.28 -4.55
N GLU A 369 3.68 -22.95 -3.31
CA GLU A 369 3.21 -23.92 -2.31
C GLU A 369 1.84 -23.55 -1.77
N LEU A 370 0.98 -24.55 -1.57
CA LEU A 370 -0.16 -24.42 -0.66
C LEU A 370 0.37 -24.50 0.77
N LYS A 371 0.45 -23.36 1.45
CA LYS A 371 0.94 -23.30 2.83
C LYS A 371 -0.14 -23.75 3.81
N VAL A 372 0.28 -24.53 4.79
CA VAL A 372 -0.57 -25.08 5.84
C VAL A 372 0.10 -24.84 7.19
N LEU A 373 -0.69 -24.51 8.20
CA LEU A 373 -0.26 -24.41 9.58
C LEU A 373 -1.08 -25.35 10.45
N THR A 374 -0.39 -26.27 11.12
CA THR A 374 -0.98 -27.27 12.01
C THR A 374 -0.65 -26.92 13.46
N ILE A 375 -1.67 -26.86 14.30
CA ILE A 375 -1.56 -26.64 15.74
C ILE A 375 -1.93 -27.94 16.43
N HIS A 376 -1.02 -28.45 17.25
CA HIS A 376 -1.17 -29.72 17.97
C HIS A 376 -1.71 -29.47 19.40
N ASN A 377 -2.31 -30.49 20.00
CA ASN A 377 -2.85 -30.43 21.38
C ASN A 377 -1.80 -30.15 22.47
N ASP A 378 -0.52 -30.35 22.18
CA ASP A 378 0.59 -29.97 23.08
C ASP A 378 1.01 -28.50 22.91
N GLY A 379 0.33 -27.75 22.03
CA GLY A 379 0.60 -26.35 21.73
C GLY A 379 1.72 -26.11 20.72
N ASN A 380 2.29 -27.17 20.13
CA ASN A 380 3.27 -27.07 19.03
C ASN A 380 2.59 -26.59 17.75
N ILE A 381 3.30 -25.71 17.03
CA ILE A 381 2.85 -25.13 15.77
C ILE A 381 3.83 -25.55 14.68
N GLU A 382 3.33 -26.25 13.67
CA GLU A 382 4.09 -26.68 12.50
C GLU A 382 3.55 -25.95 11.26
N LYS A 383 4.45 -25.35 10.49
CA LYS A 383 4.10 -24.71 9.22
C LYS A 383 4.87 -25.39 8.09
N TYR A 384 4.17 -25.83 7.05
CA TYR A 384 4.74 -26.50 5.89
C TYR A 384 4.03 -26.06 4.60
N GLY A 385 4.59 -26.42 3.46
CA GLY A 385 4.03 -26.12 2.13
C GLY A 385 3.94 -27.37 1.27
N ILE A 386 2.84 -27.50 0.53
CA ILE A 386 2.69 -28.53 -0.52
C ILE A 386 2.90 -27.87 -1.86
N LYS A 387 4.00 -28.22 -2.53
CA LYS A 387 4.34 -27.68 -3.85
C LYS A 387 3.26 -28.04 -4.87
N ASN A 388 2.94 -27.08 -5.75
CA ASN A 388 2.03 -27.31 -6.86
C ASN A 388 2.79 -27.56 -8.17
N ASP A 389 2.75 -28.78 -8.67
CA ASP A 389 3.29 -29.10 -10.00
C ASP A 389 2.23 -29.00 -11.12
N VAL A 390 0.95 -28.83 -10.76
CA VAL A 390 -0.19 -28.71 -11.69
C VAL A 390 -0.67 -27.26 -11.72
N TYR A 391 0.07 -26.45 -12.47
CA TYR A 391 -0.24 -25.04 -12.68
C TYR A 391 -0.04 -24.67 -14.15
N ASN A 392 -0.65 -23.56 -14.56
CA ASN A 392 -0.42 -23.04 -15.90
C ASN A 392 0.93 -22.34 -15.94
N ARG A 393 1.93 -23.00 -16.55
CA ARG A 393 3.28 -22.45 -16.74
C ARG A 393 3.33 -21.18 -17.60
N GLY A 394 2.27 -20.91 -18.36
CA GLY A 394 2.06 -19.66 -19.10
C GLY A 394 1.31 -18.58 -18.32
N LEU A 395 0.69 -18.91 -17.17
CA LEU A 395 0.07 -17.94 -16.27
C LEU A 395 1.19 -17.18 -15.55
N LYS A 396 1.36 -15.92 -15.94
CA LYS A 396 2.29 -15.01 -15.27
C LYS A 396 1.52 -14.23 -14.21
N LEU A 397 2.19 -13.89 -13.09
CA LEU A 397 1.63 -13.07 -12.00
C LEU A 397 0.76 -11.93 -12.56
N PRO A 398 -0.46 -11.70 -12.04
CA PRO A 398 -1.38 -10.72 -12.61
C PRO A 398 -0.87 -9.34 -12.21
N MET A 399 0.00 -8.78 -13.05
CA MET A 399 0.30 -7.37 -13.03
C MET A 399 -0.41 -6.74 -14.23
N SER A 400 -1.55 -6.11 -13.96
CA SER A 400 -2.27 -5.30 -14.95
C SER A 400 -1.30 -4.28 -15.57
N GLY A 401 -1.03 -4.41 -16.88
CA GLY A 401 -0.17 -3.51 -17.67
C GLY A 401 1.17 -4.09 -18.15
N VAL A 402 1.34 -5.42 -18.13
CA VAL A 402 2.65 -6.09 -18.20
C VAL A 402 2.85 -6.99 -19.43
N THR A 403 1.76 -7.47 -20.03
CA THR A 403 1.79 -8.47 -21.11
C THR A 403 2.69 -8.08 -22.29
N GLU A 404 2.62 -6.84 -22.79
CA GLU A 404 3.46 -6.40 -23.92
C GLU A 404 4.97 -6.43 -23.61
N LYS A 405 5.38 -6.10 -22.37
CA LYS A 405 6.83 -6.06 -22.02
C LYS A 405 7.40 -7.46 -21.90
N VAL A 406 6.66 -8.38 -21.31
CA VAL A 406 7.13 -9.76 -21.05
C VAL A 406 6.99 -10.64 -22.30
N GLU A 407 6.13 -10.27 -23.25
CA GLU A 407 6.12 -10.87 -24.59
C GLU A 407 7.32 -10.39 -25.43
N LYS A 408 7.68 -9.10 -25.32
CA LYS A 408 8.81 -8.52 -26.07
C LYS A 408 10.19 -8.84 -25.48
N PHE A 409 10.28 -8.96 -24.16
CA PHE A 409 11.53 -9.18 -23.43
C PHE A 409 11.40 -10.40 -22.52
N ASN A 410 12.22 -11.40 -22.78
CA ASN A 410 12.28 -12.62 -22.00
C ASN A 410 13.73 -13.11 -21.93
N THR A 411 14.31 -13.07 -20.73
CA THR A 411 15.70 -13.48 -20.47
C THR A 411 15.73 -14.86 -19.81
N ALA A 412 16.90 -15.50 -19.73
CA ALA A 412 17.07 -16.74 -18.97
C ALA A 412 17.02 -16.53 -17.44
N ASN A 413 17.09 -15.28 -16.97
CA ASN A 413 17.07 -14.94 -15.54
C ASN A 413 15.65 -14.58 -15.06
N GLU A 414 15.09 -15.42 -14.20
CA GLU A 414 13.71 -15.27 -13.69
C GLU A 414 13.50 -13.98 -12.88
N LEU A 415 14.48 -13.57 -12.06
CA LEU A 415 14.40 -12.32 -11.28
C LEU A 415 14.39 -11.09 -12.21
N ILE A 416 15.17 -11.12 -13.29
CA ILE A 416 15.12 -10.06 -14.30
C ILE A 416 13.78 -10.06 -15.03
N ASN A 417 13.21 -11.23 -15.32
CA ASN A 417 11.88 -11.33 -15.92
C ASN A 417 10.79 -10.79 -14.99
N GLU A 418 10.92 -10.98 -13.67
CA GLU A 418 10.05 -10.34 -12.68
C GLU A 418 10.15 -8.81 -12.74
N MET A 419 11.37 -8.28 -12.85
CA MET A 419 11.60 -6.83 -12.99
C MET A 419 11.06 -6.28 -14.32
N ILE A 420 11.25 -6.99 -15.43
CA ILE A 420 10.64 -6.68 -16.74
C ILE A 420 9.12 -6.62 -16.61
N GLY A 421 8.59 -7.59 -15.87
CA GLY A 421 7.19 -7.71 -15.54
C GLY A 421 6.67 -6.59 -14.62
N HIS A 422 7.52 -5.82 -13.97
CA HIS A 422 7.03 -4.92 -12.92
C HIS A 422 6.38 -3.64 -13.48
N LYS A 423 5.14 -3.34 -13.07
CA LYS A 423 4.38 -2.16 -13.56
C LYS A 423 5.11 -0.82 -13.39
N PHE A 424 5.98 -0.71 -12.39
CA PHE A 424 6.75 0.49 -12.07
C PHE A 424 8.15 0.53 -12.70
N ILE A 425 8.51 -0.46 -13.52
CA ILE A 425 9.80 -0.54 -14.23
C ILE A 425 9.55 -0.39 -15.73
N THR A 426 10.37 0.44 -16.39
CA THR A 426 10.42 0.60 -17.84
C THR A 426 11.60 -0.21 -18.37
N VAL A 427 11.37 -0.97 -19.44
CA VAL A 427 12.40 -1.72 -20.16
C VAL A 427 12.66 -1.01 -21.49
N LYS A 428 13.93 -0.86 -21.87
CA LYS A 428 14.33 -0.32 -23.18
C LYS A 428 15.42 -1.16 -23.81
N GLU A 429 15.30 -1.43 -25.11
CA GLU A 429 16.40 -1.98 -25.91
C GLU A 429 17.54 -0.97 -25.98
N CYS A 430 18.74 -1.48 -25.86
CA CYS A 430 20.00 -0.77 -25.94
C CYS A 430 20.91 -1.49 -26.93
N ASP A 431 22.00 -0.83 -27.31
CA ASP A 431 23.01 -1.43 -28.18
C ASP A 431 23.71 -2.60 -27.47
N TYR A 432 24.51 -3.38 -28.21
CA TYR A 432 25.31 -4.49 -27.67
C TYR A 432 24.50 -5.63 -27.03
N ASN A 433 23.31 -5.92 -27.56
CA ASN A 433 22.39 -6.93 -27.02
C ASN A 433 21.95 -6.68 -25.57
N LEU A 434 21.85 -5.41 -25.17
CA LEU A 434 21.45 -5.05 -23.81
C LEU A 434 19.99 -4.61 -23.76
N ILE A 435 19.36 -4.85 -22.61
CA ILE A 435 18.15 -4.15 -22.20
C ILE A 435 18.41 -3.40 -20.90
N SER A 436 17.87 -2.18 -20.80
CA SER A 436 17.94 -1.40 -19.56
C SER A 436 16.64 -1.49 -18.78
N LEU A 437 16.75 -1.64 -17.46
CA LEU A 437 15.63 -1.64 -16.52
C LEU A 437 15.72 -0.40 -15.63
N ASN A 438 14.74 0.48 -15.73
CA ASN A 438 14.71 1.68 -14.90
C ASN A 438 13.30 2.00 -14.39
N PHE A 439 13.17 2.41 -13.13
CA PHE A 439 11.89 2.83 -12.57
C PHE A 439 11.23 3.95 -13.40
N ASN A 440 9.91 3.88 -13.54
CA ASN A 440 9.13 4.82 -14.35
C ASN A 440 8.81 6.12 -13.57
N ARG A 441 8.26 7.13 -14.26
CA ARG A 441 7.91 8.42 -13.65
C ARG A 441 6.86 8.29 -12.55
N GLU A 442 5.92 7.36 -12.68
CA GLU A 442 4.89 7.12 -11.68
C GLU A 442 5.50 6.57 -10.38
N ALA A 443 6.44 5.62 -10.50
CA ALA A 443 7.19 5.07 -9.39
C ALA A 443 7.90 6.18 -8.59
N PHE A 444 8.57 7.06 -9.33
CA PHE A 444 9.27 8.20 -8.76
C PHE A 444 8.32 9.21 -8.10
N ASN A 445 7.28 9.65 -8.80
CA ASN A 445 6.38 10.71 -8.33
C ASN A 445 5.48 10.25 -7.18
N LYS A 446 4.95 9.02 -7.25
CA LYS A 446 4.07 8.45 -6.22
C LYS A 446 4.85 7.72 -5.12
N LYS A 447 6.19 7.83 -5.11
CA LYS A 447 7.09 7.20 -4.14
C LYS A 447 6.84 5.68 -3.99
N LYS A 448 6.65 4.97 -5.11
CA LYS A 448 6.40 3.52 -5.15
C LYS A 448 7.74 2.80 -5.25
N TRP A 449 8.31 2.53 -4.09
CA TRP A 449 9.63 1.94 -3.94
C TRP A 449 9.53 0.63 -3.16
N ASN A 450 9.96 -0.46 -3.79
CA ASN A 450 10.11 -1.83 -3.26
C ASN A 450 11.48 -2.35 -3.70
N ASP A 451 11.84 -3.57 -3.29
CA ASP A 451 13.16 -4.16 -3.57
C ASP A 451 13.53 -4.14 -5.07
N LEU A 452 12.59 -4.48 -5.95
CA LEU A 452 12.82 -4.43 -7.40
C LEU A 452 13.01 -3.01 -7.94
N THR A 453 12.15 -2.05 -7.53
CA THR A 453 12.21 -0.67 -8.06
C THR A 453 13.37 0.14 -7.50
N ILE A 454 13.93 -0.23 -6.34
CA ILE A 454 15.18 0.37 -5.85
C ILE A 454 16.39 -0.15 -6.62
N LYS A 455 16.37 -1.42 -7.06
CA LYS A 455 17.41 -2.03 -7.92
C LYS A 455 17.35 -1.49 -9.35
N ALA A 456 16.16 -1.16 -9.85
CA ALA A 456 15.93 -0.63 -11.21
C ALA A 456 16.39 0.83 -11.41
N ARG A 457 17.68 1.12 -11.25
CA ARG A 457 18.30 2.42 -11.52
C ARG A 457 19.68 2.21 -12.15
N GLY A 458 19.83 2.55 -13.43
CA GLY A 458 21.11 2.31 -14.12
C GLY A 458 21.48 0.84 -14.15
N LEU A 459 20.50 -0.03 -14.45
CA LEU A 459 20.66 -1.47 -14.54
C LEU A 459 20.51 -1.89 -16.01
N PHE A 460 21.54 -2.53 -16.55
CA PHE A 460 21.55 -3.09 -17.90
C PHE A 460 21.95 -4.55 -17.82
N VAL A 461 21.19 -5.37 -18.51
CA VAL A 461 21.38 -6.82 -18.55
C VAL A 461 21.49 -7.27 -19.99
N ASP A 462 22.19 -8.39 -20.20
CA ASP A 462 22.14 -9.09 -21.48
C ASP A 462 20.69 -9.51 -21.78
N ARG A 463 20.26 -9.28 -23.02
CA ARG A 463 18.89 -9.52 -23.47
C ARG A 463 18.50 -10.99 -23.37
N ASP A 464 19.43 -11.91 -23.57
CA ASP A 464 19.14 -13.33 -23.67
C ASP A 464 19.40 -14.02 -22.33
N SER A 465 20.55 -13.81 -21.71
CA SER A 465 20.91 -14.47 -20.44
C SER A 465 20.33 -13.79 -19.20
N GLY A 466 20.05 -12.48 -19.27
CA GLY A 466 19.68 -11.68 -18.10
C GLY A 466 20.83 -11.40 -17.14
N GLU A 467 22.08 -11.71 -17.53
CA GLU A 467 23.27 -11.39 -16.75
C GLU A 467 23.44 -9.87 -16.65
N VAL A 468 23.77 -9.35 -15.46
CA VAL A 468 24.02 -7.93 -15.27
C VAL A 468 25.33 -7.54 -15.95
N LYS A 469 25.28 -6.53 -16.82
CA LYS A 469 26.42 -6.08 -17.62
C LYS A 469 26.83 -4.63 -17.35
N ILE A 470 25.87 -3.80 -16.93
CA ILE A 470 26.13 -2.43 -16.46
C ILE A 470 25.27 -2.17 -15.23
N ARG A 471 25.88 -1.67 -14.15
CA ARG A 471 25.22 -1.50 -12.86
C ARG A 471 25.54 -0.16 -12.20
N SER A 472 24.51 0.53 -11.73
CA SER A 472 24.62 1.68 -10.83
C SER A 472 24.11 1.34 -9.42
N TYR A 473 24.12 2.30 -8.50
CA TYR A 473 23.65 2.16 -7.12
C TYR A 473 22.20 1.69 -7.02
N ASN A 474 21.85 0.98 -5.93
CA ASN A 474 20.45 0.96 -5.52
C ASN A 474 19.99 2.39 -5.20
N LYS A 475 18.71 2.66 -5.43
CA LYS A 475 18.13 3.99 -5.24
C LYS A 475 18.21 4.43 -3.77
N PHE A 476 19.04 5.43 -3.48
CA PHE A 476 19.10 6.11 -2.18
C PHE A 476 18.31 7.43 -2.14
N PHE A 477 17.88 7.85 -0.95
CA PHE A 477 16.86 8.90 -0.72
C PHE A 477 17.42 10.18 -0.09
N ASN A 478 16.66 11.28 -0.15
CA ASN A 478 17.05 12.49 0.58
C ASN A 478 16.83 12.28 2.08
N TYR A 479 17.63 12.96 2.91
CA TYR A 479 17.30 13.17 4.31
C TYR A 479 15.90 13.80 4.42
N GLY A 480 15.07 13.28 5.33
CA GLY A 480 13.66 13.61 5.47
C GLY A 480 12.72 12.88 4.50
N GLU A 481 13.21 11.99 3.63
CA GLU A 481 12.39 11.14 2.76
C GLU A 481 12.37 9.67 3.23
N ARG A 482 11.20 9.04 3.10
CA ARG A 482 10.94 7.67 3.58
C ARG A 482 11.31 7.56 5.07
N ASN A 483 12.14 6.58 5.40
CA ASN A 483 12.56 6.30 6.77
C ASN A 483 13.82 7.09 7.15
N ILE A 484 14.49 7.78 6.22
CA ILE A 484 15.77 8.46 6.48
C ILE A 484 15.54 9.78 7.24
N ASN A 485 15.36 9.68 8.55
CA ASN A 485 15.22 10.79 9.49
C ASN A 485 16.13 10.56 10.72
N LEU A 486 16.25 11.54 11.62
CA LEU A 486 17.13 11.43 12.80
C LEU A 486 16.86 10.18 13.64
N GLY A 487 15.60 9.81 13.85
CA GLY A 487 15.24 8.63 14.64
C GLY A 487 15.73 7.32 14.01
N TYR A 488 15.58 7.19 12.69
CA TYR A 488 16.12 6.05 11.96
C TYR A 488 17.65 6.06 11.94
N LEU A 489 18.25 7.21 11.61
CA LEU A 489 19.70 7.33 11.52
C LEU A 489 20.36 7.00 12.87
N LYS A 490 19.80 7.48 13.98
CA LYS A 490 20.28 7.15 15.33
C LYS A 490 20.30 5.65 15.63
N LYS A 491 19.35 4.90 15.09
CA LYS A 491 19.15 3.48 15.42
C LYS A 491 19.91 2.53 14.49
N TYR A 492 20.07 2.90 13.22
CA TYR A 492 20.45 1.93 12.18
C TYR A 492 21.72 2.27 11.41
N VAL A 493 22.27 3.49 11.51
CA VAL A 493 23.50 3.81 10.77
C VAL A 493 24.74 3.25 11.47
N THR A 494 25.76 2.98 10.68
CA THR A 494 27.06 2.51 11.14
C THR A 494 28.15 3.56 10.88
N TYR A 495 29.00 3.78 11.87
CA TYR A 495 30.07 4.78 11.83
C TYR A 495 31.43 4.14 11.47
N PRO A 496 32.37 4.91 10.88
CA PRO A 496 32.24 6.31 10.49
C PRO A 496 31.41 6.53 9.22
N ILE A 497 30.66 7.64 9.19
CA ILE A 497 29.93 8.09 7.99
C ILE A 497 30.85 8.98 7.15
N LYS A 498 31.03 8.63 5.88
CA LYS A 498 31.79 9.41 4.90
C LYS A 498 30.89 10.39 4.19
N VAL A 499 31.28 11.66 4.16
CA VAL A 499 30.54 12.75 3.53
C VAL A 499 31.24 13.15 2.24
N PHE A 500 30.56 13.01 1.11
CA PHE A 500 31.07 13.36 -0.21
C PHE A 500 30.34 14.56 -0.79
N LYS A 501 31.06 15.38 -1.55
CA LYS A 501 30.43 16.46 -2.33
C LYS A 501 29.49 15.86 -3.36
N LYS A 502 28.27 16.38 -3.44
CA LYS A 502 27.31 16.01 -4.49
C LYS A 502 27.44 16.95 -5.68
N TYR A 503 28.02 16.43 -6.76
CA TYR A 503 28.06 17.11 -8.05
C TYR A 503 26.67 17.16 -8.71
N ASN A 504 26.48 18.11 -9.64
CA ASN A 504 25.21 18.38 -10.30
C ASN A 504 25.31 18.31 -11.82
N GLY A 505 25.30 17.09 -12.35
CA GLY A 505 25.19 16.79 -13.77
C GLY A 505 24.22 15.64 -14.00
N PHE A 506 24.54 14.78 -14.95
CA PHE A 506 23.82 13.53 -15.20
C PHE A 506 24.70 12.30 -14.95
N LEU A 507 24.05 11.17 -14.69
CA LEU A 507 24.71 9.92 -14.38
C LEU A 507 25.28 9.27 -15.64
N GLY A 508 26.59 9.07 -15.67
CA GLY A 508 27.33 8.30 -16.67
C GLY A 508 27.79 6.96 -16.11
N LEU A 509 27.80 5.93 -16.95
CA LEU A 509 28.19 4.56 -16.60
C LEU A 509 29.15 4.05 -17.68
N ALA A 510 30.28 3.48 -17.30
CA ALA A 510 31.18 2.77 -18.21
C ALA A 510 31.34 1.33 -17.73
N SER A 511 31.22 0.38 -18.65
CA SER A 511 31.48 -1.04 -18.39
C SER A 511 32.10 -1.70 -19.63
N ILE A 512 32.49 -2.97 -19.52
CA ILE A 512 33.08 -3.73 -20.62
C ILE A 512 32.07 -4.72 -21.18
N ILE A 513 31.77 -4.57 -22.46
CA ILE A 513 30.88 -5.47 -23.21
C ILE A 513 31.65 -5.97 -24.43
N ASN A 514 31.75 -7.29 -24.60
CA ASN A 514 32.47 -7.91 -25.72
C ASN A 514 33.90 -7.35 -25.91
N GLY A 515 34.61 -7.08 -24.81
CA GLY A 515 35.97 -6.55 -24.82
C GLY A 515 36.11 -5.04 -25.10
N ASN A 516 35.00 -4.32 -25.30
CA ASN A 516 34.98 -2.88 -25.58
C ASN A 516 34.38 -2.08 -24.43
N ILE A 517 34.86 -0.85 -24.24
CA ILE A 517 34.23 0.09 -23.30
C ILE A 517 32.90 0.53 -23.90
N VAL A 518 31.82 0.28 -23.17
CA VAL A 518 30.48 0.78 -23.49
C VAL A 518 30.11 1.85 -22.48
N LEU A 519 29.79 3.03 -23.00
CA LEU A 519 29.28 4.15 -22.22
C LEU A 519 27.75 4.16 -22.26
N ALA A 520 27.14 4.33 -21.10
CA ALA A 520 25.71 4.45 -20.94
C ALA A 520 25.38 5.64 -20.04
N THR A 521 24.18 6.17 -20.21
CA THR A 521 23.57 7.06 -19.22
C THR A 521 22.66 6.24 -18.31
N LYS A 522 21.87 6.89 -17.45
CA LYS A 522 20.96 6.22 -16.49
C LYS A 522 20.09 5.10 -17.09
N SER A 523 19.68 5.16 -18.35
CA SER A 523 18.74 4.18 -18.92
C SER A 523 18.88 3.97 -20.43
N THR A 524 20.03 4.28 -21.03
CA THR A 524 20.27 4.05 -22.46
C THR A 524 21.77 4.08 -22.79
N THR A 525 22.18 3.33 -23.82
CA THR A 525 23.52 3.33 -24.43
C THR A 525 23.62 4.24 -25.66
N ASN A 526 22.55 4.92 -26.04
CA ASN A 526 22.48 5.79 -27.20
C ASN A 526 21.71 7.09 -26.91
N GLY A 527 21.80 8.03 -27.84
CA GLY A 527 21.12 9.32 -27.80
C GLY A 527 21.97 10.44 -27.22
N THR A 528 21.44 11.66 -27.27
CA THR A 528 22.20 12.92 -27.07
C THR A 528 23.05 12.95 -25.80
N TYR A 529 22.51 12.52 -24.66
CA TYR A 529 23.25 12.51 -23.40
C TYR A 529 24.40 11.50 -23.39
N LYS A 530 24.25 10.36 -24.08
CA LYS A 530 25.35 9.42 -24.25
C LYS A 530 26.41 10.00 -25.18
N ASP A 531 26.01 10.74 -26.22
CA ASP A 531 26.94 11.37 -27.16
C ASP A 531 27.75 12.50 -26.50
N ILE A 532 27.11 13.28 -25.62
CA ILE A 532 27.79 14.25 -24.74
C ILE A 532 28.78 13.53 -23.81
N PHE A 533 28.37 12.41 -23.20
CA PHE A 533 29.29 11.66 -22.36
C PHE A 533 30.47 11.09 -23.18
N GLN A 534 30.22 10.62 -24.40
CA GLN A 534 31.25 10.13 -25.30
C GLN A 534 32.24 11.24 -25.68
N SER A 535 31.77 12.44 -26.04
CA SER A 535 32.66 13.54 -26.45
C SER A 535 33.59 13.99 -25.32
N ILE A 536 33.11 13.97 -24.07
CA ILE A 536 33.92 14.26 -22.88
C ILE A 536 34.87 13.09 -22.59
N TRP A 537 34.39 11.85 -22.67
CA TRP A 537 35.22 10.65 -22.50
C TRP A 537 36.37 10.60 -23.50
N ASP A 538 36.14 10.99 -24.75
CA ASP A 538 37.15 10.97 -25.80
C ASP A 538 38.32 11.91 -25.50
N LYS A 539 38.08 12.98 -24.72
CA LYS A 539 39.12 13.90 -24.23
C LYS A 539 39.95 13.35 -23.05
N VAL A 540 39.51 12.26 -22.41
CA VAL A 540 40.27 11.60 -21.34
C VAL A 540 41.53 10.95 -21.92
N GLU A 541 42.63 11.03 -21.18
CA GLU A 541 43.93 10.52 -21.59
C GLU A 541 43.92 8.99 -21.77
N ASP A 542 44.58 8.49 -22.83
CA ASP A 542 44.49 7.07 -23.22
C ASP A 542 45.02 6.09 -22.17
N ASN A 543 46.04 6.49 -21.40
CA ASN A 543 46.55 5.70 -20.28
C ASN A 543 45.49 5.54 -19.18
N VAL A 544 44.69 6.57 -18.92
CA VAL A 544 43.59 6.54 -17.95
C VAL A 544 42.46 5.66 -18.46
N LYS A 545 42.08 5.77 -19.74
CA LYS A 545 41.09 4.88 -20.36
C LYS A 545 41.51 3.42 -20.29
N LYS A 546 42.79 3.11 -20.57
CA LYS A 546 43.35 1.75 -20.47
C LYS A 546 43.32 1.21 -19.04
N LEU A 547 43.71 2.04 -18.06
CA LEU A 547 43.66 1.67 -16.64
C LEU A 547 42.22 1.34 -16.19
N LEU A 548 41.26 2.20 -16.54
CA LEU A 548 39.85 1.95 -16.21
C LEU A 548 39.31 0.72 -16.94
N LYS A 549 39.67 0.52 -18.21
CA LYS A 549 39.32 -0.68 -18.98
C LYS A 549 39.80 -1.96 -18.28
N GLN A 550 41.08 -2.02 -17.92
CA GLN A 550 41.67 -3.16 -17.24
C GLN A 550 40.97 -3.42 -15.90
N THR A 551 40.75 -2.37 -15.10
CA THR A 551 40.07 -2.47 -13.81
C THR A 551 38.66 -3.06 -13.96
N MET A 552 37.87 -2.58 -14.94
CA MET A 552 36.53 -3.10 -15.21
C MET A 552 36.54 -4.56 -15.65
N MET A 553 37.52 -4.96 -16.47
CA MET A 553 37.66 -6.35 -16.95
C MET A 553 38.00 -7.31 -15.81
N GLU A 554 38.98 -6.96 -14.98
CA GLU A 554 39.49 -7.84 -13.91
C GLU A 554 38.48 -8.05 -12.78
N ASN A 555 37.60 -7.07 -12.54
CA ASN A 555 36.69 -7.07 -11.39
C ASN A 555 35.21 -7.19 -11.77
N ASN A 556 34.89 -7.39 -13.07
CA ASN A 556 33.53 -7.41 -13.61
C ASN A 556 32.63 -6.30 -13.02
N CYS A 557 33.05 -5.05 -13.21
CA CYS A 557 32.38 -3.91 -12.58
C CYS A 557 32.12 -2.76 -13.56
N THR A 558 31.16 -1.91 -13.17
CA THR A 558 30.85 -0.64 -13.82
C THR A 558 31.52 0.50 -13.07
N VAL A 559 32.12 1.44 -13.80
CA VAL A 559 32.55 2.73 -13.26
C VAL A 559 31.42 3.73 -13.38
N VAL A 560 31.08 4.39 -12.28
CA VAL A 560 30.00 5.37 -12.21
C VAL A 560 30.58 6.77 -12.19
N PHE A 561 30.05 7.65 -13.04
CA PHE A 561 30.46 9.04 -13.16
C PHE A 561 29.28 10.01 -12.93
N GLU A 562 29.58 11.18 -12.39
CA GLU A 562 28.78 12.37 -12.67
C GLU A 562 29.40 13.07 -13.88
N VAL A 563 28.62 13.22 -14.95
CA VAL A 563 29.01 13.88 -16.19
C VAL A 563 28.51 15.32 -16.15
N VAL A 564 29.43 16.28 -16.20
CA VAL A 564 29.13 17.72 -16.21
C VAL A 564 29.45 18.27 -17.59
N SER A 565 28.44 18.82 -18.25
CA SER A 565 28.57 19.50 -19.56
C SER A 565 27.82 20.83 -19.52
N PRO A 566 28.48 21.94 -19.13
CA PRO A 566 27.81 23.21 -18.89
C PRO A 566 27.14 23.80 -20.15
N GLU A 567 27.73 23.56 -21.31
CA GLU A 567 27.24 24.07 -22.61
C GLU A 567 26.02 23.31 -23.10
N TYR A 568 26.05 21.97 -23.06
CA TYR A 568 25.02 21.12 -23.67
C TYR A 568 23.93 20.66 -22.69
N ASP A 569 24.20 20.67 -21.38
CA ASP A 569 23.24 20.29 -20.34
C ASP A 569 23.41 21.16 -19.07
N PRO A 570 23.06 22.46 -19.13
CA PRO A 570 23.18 23.35 -18.00
C PRO A 570 22.22 22.94 -16.87
N HIS A 571 22.81 22.45 -15.79
CA HIS A 571 22.15 22.08 -14.55
C HIS A 571 21.95 23.30 -13.62
N ILE A 572 21.55 23.09 -12.35
CA ILE A 572 21.25 24.21 -11.43
C ILE A 572 22.55 24.86 -10.92
N ILE A 573 23.57 24.06 -10.68
CA ILE A 573 24.89 24.54 -10.26
C ILE A 573 25.69 24.88 -11.52
N LYS A 574 26.31 26.07 -11.52
CA LYS A 574 27.16 26.52 -12.63
C LYS A 574 28.51 25.84 -12.53
N TYR A 575 29.02 25.40 -13.67
CA TYR A 575 30.34 24.82 -13.85
C TYR A 575 31.01 25.51 -15.03
N ASP A 576 32.32 25.75 -14.95
CA ASP A 576 33.04 26.54 -15.96
C ASP A 576 33.45 25.72 -17.18
N LYS A 577 33.63 24.41 -17.00
CA LYS A 577 34.10 23.49 -18.05
C LYS A 577 33.44 22.13 -17.94
N GLU A 578 33.51 21.39 -19.04
CA GLU A 578 33.17 19.97 -19.04
C GLU A 578 34.08 19.19 -18.09
N HIS A 579 33.51 18.24 -17.37
CA HIS A 579 34.26 17.44 -16.40
C HIS A 579 33.56 16.11 -16.12
N LEU A 580 34.35 15.08 -15.83
CA LEU A 580 33.90 13.79 -15.32
C LEU A 580 34.33 13.64 -13.86
N TYR A 581 33.38 13.31 -13.00
CA TYR A 581 33.67 12.94 -11.62
C TYR A 581 33.48 11.43 -11.47
N LEU A 582 34.56 10.69 -11.28
CA LEU A 582 34.51 9.26 -10.94
C LEU A 582 33.96 9.12 -9.52
N LEU A 583 32.75 8.58 -9.41
CA LEU A 583 32.05 8.44 -8.14
C LEU A 583 32.43 7.13 -7.45
N ASP A 584 32.19 5.98 -8.08
CA ASP A 584 32.39 4.66 -7.48
C ASP A 584 32.57 3.57 -8.54
N PHE A 585 33.08 2.42 -8.10
CA PHE A 585 33.04 1.17 -8.84
C PHE A 585 31.93 0.29 -8.25
N ILE A 586 31.11 -0.31 -9.11
CA ILE A 586 29.99 -1.15 -8.69
C ILE A 586 30.05 -2.47 -9.45
N GLU A 587 30.07 -3.59 -8.72
CA GLU A 587 30.03 -4.92 -9.31
C GLU A 587 28.81 -5.10 -10.22
N ASN A 588 29.02 -5.79 -11.33
CA ASN A 588 27.96 -6.14 -12.27
C ASN A 588 27.14 -7.33 -11.73
N LYS A 589 26.46 -7.11 -10.59
CA LYS A 589 25.54 -8.05 -9.95
C LYS A 589 24.21 -7.36 -9.62
N LEU A 590 23.14 -8.15 -9.57
CA LEU A 590 21.79 -7.65 -9.33
C LEU A 590 21.63 -7.24 -7.86
N ASP A 591 21.94 -8.19 -6.99
CA ASP A 591 21.98 -8.03 -5.54
C ASP A 591 23.33 -7.48 -5.13
N ILE A 592 23.29 -6.28 -4.57
CA ILE A 592 24.43 -5.71 -3.87
C ILE A 592 24.28 -6.23 -2.44
N ASP A 593 25.31 -6.89 -1.91
CA ASP A 593 25.28 -7.61 -0.61
C ASP A 593 25.05 -6.69 0.62
N THR A 594 24.81 -5.41 0.37
CA THR A 594 24.66 -4.32 1.33
C THR A 594 23.45 -3.44 0.94
N HIS A 595 23.34 -2.23 1.50
CA HIS A 595 22.19 -1.34 1.27
C HIS A 595 22.15 -0.71 -0.13
N ASN A 596 23.08 0.20 -0.42
CA ASN A 596 23.08 0.99 -1.66
C ASN A 596 24.29 0.74 -2.55
N ILE A 597 25.41 0.37 -1.94
CA ILE A 597 26.69 0.09 -2.58
C ILE A 597 27.49 -0.90 -1.73
N ASP A 598 28.20 -1.81 -2.37
CA ASP A 598 29.30 -2.52 -1.71
C ASP A 598 30.46 -1.53 -1.51
N LEU A 599 30.52 -0.94 -0.32
CA LEU A 599 31.47 0.12 0.01
C LEU A 599 32.91 -0.40 0.00
N GLU A 600 33.13 -1.61 0.51
CA GLU A 600 34.46 -2.21 0.60
C GLU A 600 35.01 -2.48 -0.80
N PHE A 601 34.20 -3.09 -1.67
CA PHE A 601 34.55 -3.31 -3.07
C PHE A 601 34.94 -2.01 -3.77
N SER A 602 34.07 -0.99 -3.69
CA SER A 602 34.31 0.30 -4.34
C SER A 602 35.58 0.96 -3.81
N GLU A 603 35.78 1.02 -2.48
CA GLU A 603 36.94 1.69 -1.90
C GLU A 603 38.27 1.00 -2.23
N ASN A 604 38.27 -0.33 -2.29
CA ASN A 604 39.46 -1.08 -2.69
C ASN A 604 39.89 -0.74 -4.11
N LEU A 605 38.94 -0.62 -5.05
CA LEU A 605 39.24 -0.20 -6.42
C LEU A 605 39.58 1.28 -6.51
N MET A 606 38.87 2.15 -5.79
CA MET A 606 39.16 3.58 -5.73
C MET A 606 40.57 3.87 -5.22
N LYS A 607 41.12 3.06 -4.31
CA LYS A 607 42.51 3.16 -3.85
C LYS A 607 43.50 2.65 -4.89
N LYS A 608 43.21 1.54 -5.57
CA LYS A 608 44.10 0.94 -6.58
C LYS A 608 44.21 1.77 -7.86
N VAL A 609 43.15 2.45 -8.26
CA VAL A 609 43.08 3.19 -9.52
C VAL A 609 43.62 4.61 -9.31
N GLU A 610 44.92 4.80 -9.41
CA GLU A 610 45.54 6.13 -9.37
C GLU A 610 45.81 6.66 -10.78
N PHE A 611 45.36 7.89 -11.04
CA PHE A 611 45.55 8.56 -12.32
C PHE A 611 45.60 10.08 -12.14
N SER A 612 46.16 10.75 -13.15
CA SER A 612 46.06 12.20 -13.31
C SER A 612 45.38 12.50 -14.65
N SER A 613 44.42 13.42 -14.64
CA SER A 613 43.66 13.83 -15.82
C SER A 613 43.21 15.27 -15.68
N THR A 614 43.15 15.97 -16.81
CA THR A 614 42.71 17.37 -16.88
C THR A 614 41.18 17.53 -16.86
N ILE A 615 40.45 16.45 -17.20
CA ILE A 615 38.99 16.44 -17.36
C ILE A 615 38.29 15.38 -16.50
N LEU A 616 39.04 14.47 -15.87
CA LEU A 616 38.51 13.43 -14.98
C LEU A 616 39.15 13.55 -13.58
N THR A 617 38.33 13.55 -12.53
CA THR A 617 38.80 13.47 -11.14
C THR A 617 37.95 12.51 -10.32
N LYS A 618 38.48 11.97 -9.22
CA LYS A 618 37.69 11.20 -8.24
C LYS A 618 36.75 12.12 -7.45
N LYS A 619 35.67 11.55 -6.91
CA LYS A 619 34.79 12.25 -5.96
C LYS A 619 35.57 12.78 -4.75
N GLU A 620 35.15 13.95 -4.28
CA GLU A 620 35.75 14.64 -3.14
C GLU A 620 35.14 14.14 -1.82
N LEU A 621 35.97 13.56 -0.95
CA LEU A 621 35.64 13.30 0.45
C LEU A 621 35.81 14.60 1.24
N VAL A 622 34.71 15.10 1.80
CA VAL A 622 34.68 16.37 2.54
C VAL A 622 35.08 16.15 3.99
N THR A 623 34.47 15.15 4.64
CA THR A 623 34.76 14.83 6.05
C THR A 623 34.29 13.41 6.39
N LYS A 624 34.67 12.94 7.57
CA LYS A 624 34.15 11.73 8.22
C LYS A 624 33.48 12.12 9.53
N LEU A 625 32.36 11.50 9.82
CA LEU A 625 31.59 11.71 11.05
C LEU A 625 31.69 10.41 11.86
N GLU A 626 32.21 10.49 13.07
CA GLU A 626 32.57 9.32 13.88
C GLU A 626 31.41 8.85 14.77
N ASN A 627 30.39 9.69 14.97
CA ASN A 627 29.26 9.38 15.86
C ASN A 627 27.99 10.17 15.49
N TYR A 628 26.91 9.90 16.22
CA TYR A 628 25.60 10.51 16.01
C TYR A 628 25.57 12.01 16.26
N ASP A 629 26.29 12.50 17.26
CA ASP A 629 26.28 13.93 17.59
C ASP A 629 26.97 14.74 16.48
N GLU A 630 28.07 14.22 15.92
CA GLU A 630 28.70 14.81 14.74
C GLU A 630 27.78 14.78 13.51
N LEU A 631 27.04 13.69 13.29
CA LEU A 631 26.03 13.63 12.22
C LEU A 631 24.94 14.68 12.42
N TYR A 632 24.39 14.78 13.63
CA TYR A 632 23.35 15.75 13.94
C TYR A 632 23.85 17.17 13.73
N ASN A 633 25.02 17.52 14.27
CA ASN A 633 25.62 18.84 14.16
C ASN A 633 25.92 19.19 12.71
N PHE A 634 26.46 18.25 11.93
CA PHE A 634 26.70 18.45 10.50
C PHE A 634 25.39 18.77 9.75
N LEU A 635 24.33 18.00 9.97
CA LEU A 635 23.05 18.23 9.30
C LEU A 635 22.39 19.55 9.71
N ASP A 636 22.45 19.93 10.99
CA ASP A 636 21.91 21.20 11.49
C ASP A 636 22.70 22.41 10.96
N GLU A 637 24.03 22.33 10.94
CA GLU A 637 24.89 23.36 10.35
C GLU A 637 24.60 23.53 8.85
N LYS A 638 24.59 22.42 8.09
CA LYS A 638 24.36 22.48 6.63
C LYS A 638 22.94 22.89 6.26
N ALA A 639 21.96 22.75 7.14
CA ALA A 639 20.62 23.31 6.95
C ALA A 639 20.61 24.84 6.92
N LYS A 640 21.64 25.50 7.48
CA LYS A 640 21.81 26.96 7.55
C LYS A 640 22.94 27.47 6.66
N SER A 641 23.55 26.59 5.86
CA SER A 641 24.71 26.90 5.04
C SER A 641 24.37 27.80 3.84
N LEU A 642 25.29 28.69 3.52
CA LEU A 642 25.27 29.58 2.34
C LEU A 642 26.05 29.00 1.15
N GLU A 643 26.51 27.76 1.24
CA GLU A 643 27.25 27.10 0.17
C GLU A 643 26.41 26.93 -1.11
N GLU A 644 27.02 27.25 -2.26
CA GLU A 644 26.34 27.34 -3.57
C GLU A 644 26.54 26.12 -4.47
N PHE A 645 26.47 24.92 -3.91
CA PHE A 645 26.44 23.66 -4.68
C PHE A 645 25.25 22.78 -4.28
N GLU A 646 25.11 21.60 -4.91
CA GLU A 646 23.88 20.81 -4.75
C GLU A 646 23.69 20.26 -3.32
N GLY A 647 24.78 19.89 -2.66
CA GLY A 647 24.80 19.36 -1.30
C GLY A 647 25.71 18.14 -1.18
N TYR A 648 25.33 17.19 -0.34
CA TYR A 648 26.21 16.09 0.07
C TYR A 648 25.57 14.73 -0.18
N VAL A 649 26.41 13.72 -0.44
CA VAL A 649 26.07 12.31 -0.37
C VAL A 649 26.79 11.74 0.84
N LEU A 650 26.04 11.15 1.78
CA LEU A 650 26.56 10.53 2.97
C LEU A 650 26.49 9.01 2.77
N CYS A 651 27.56 8.31 3.10
CA CYS A 651 27.65 6.85 3.06
C CYS A 651 28.15 6.33 4.40
N ASP A 652 27.37 5.48 5.03
CA ASP A 652 27.74 4.81 6.27
C ASP A 652 28.63 3.58 5.99
N ASN A 653 29.15 2.94 7.04
CA ASN A 653 30.09 1.81 6.87
C ASN A 653 29.43 0.52 6.35
N SER A 654 28.11 0.39 6.44
CA SER A 654 27.31 -0.70 5.90
C SER A 654 26.91 -0.50 4.44
N GLY A 655 27.35 0.59 3.80
CA GLY A 655 26.98 0.94 2.43
C GLY A 655 25.58 1.58 2.29
N LEU A 656 24.97 2.02 3.39
CA LEU A 656 23.75 2.84 3.36
C LEU A 656 24.11 4.25 2.89
N MET A 657 23.45 4.70 1.84
CA MET A 657 23.63 6.03 1.28
C MET A 657 22.39 6.89 1.46
N PHE A 658 22.59 8.18 1.69
CA PHE A 658 21.54 9.19 1.60
C PHE A 658 22.11 10.53 1.17
N LYS A 659 21.25 11.43 0.73
CA LYS A 659 21.64 12.75 0.24
C LYS A 659 21.06 13.87 1.08
N PHE A 660 21.85 14.89 1.32
CA PHE A 660 21.43 16.12 1.98
C PHE A 660 21.57 17.27 0.98
N LYS A 661 20.50 18.00 0.71
CA LYS A 661 20.50 19.08 -0.28
C LYS A 661 20.56 20.42 0.42
N LEU A 662 21.44 21.28 -0.04
CA LEU A 662 21.65 22.60 0.56
C LEU A 662 20.48 23.57 0.26
N PRO A 663 20.24 24.56 1.14
CA PRO A 663 19.19 25.56 0.95
C PRO A 663 19.25 26.26 -0.41
N TYR A 664 20.46 26.66 -0.84
CA TYR A 664 20.69 27.30 -2.15
C TYR A 664 20.14 26.48 -3.31
N TYR A 665 20.51 25.19 -3.38
CA TYR A 665 20.05 24.31 -4.45
C TYR A 665 18.54 24.06 -4.37
N MET A 666 18.00 23.90 -3.16
CA MET A 666 16.55 23.67 -2.97
C MET A 666 15.72 24.86 -3.43
N LEU A 667 16.17 26.08 -3.12
CA LEU A 667 15.56 27.32 -3.61
C LEU A 667 15.55 27.35 -5.14
N TRP A 668 16.70 27.16 -5.78
CA TRP A 668 16.81 27.22 -7.24
C TRP A 668 16.13 26.07 -7.95
N LYS A 669 16.05 24.88 -7.35
CA LYS A 669 15.23 23.78 -7.86
C LYS A 669 13.74 24.12 -7.83
N GLY A 670 13.27 24.80 -6.79
CA GLY A 670 11.91 25.33 -6.71
C GLY A 670 11.64 26.34 -7.83
N ARG A 671 12.56 27.30 -8.01
CA ARG A 671 12.51 28.32 -9.09
C ARG A 671 12.54 27.70 -10.49
N ARG A 672 13.39 26.71 -10.74
CA ARG A 672 13.41 25.95 -12.00
C ARG A 672 12.07 25.28 -12.29
N THR A 673 11.42 24.72 -11.27
CA THR A 673 10.09 24.11 -11.41
C THR A 673 9.05 25.15 -11.85
N TRP A 674 9.13 26.38 -11.33
CA TRP A 674 8.29 27.48 -11.77
C TRP A 674 8.60 27.92 -13.20
N LEU A 675 9.87 28.05 -13.57
CA LEU A 675 10.30 28.35 -14.94
C LEU A 675 9.70 27.34 -15.95
N GLU A 676 9.83 26.04 -15.67
CA GLU A 676 9.29 24.99 -16.54
C GLU A 676 7.76 25.01 -16.62
N ARG A 677 7.09 25.26 -15.49
CA ARG A 677 5.63 25.41 -15.46
C ARG A 677 5.18 26.63 -16.28
N TYR A 678 5.95 27.71 -16.21
CA TYR A 678 5.70 28.95 -16.94
C TYR A 678 5.86 28.74 -18.45
N ARG A 679 6.96 28.11 -18.88
CA ARG A 679 7.20 27.69 -20.27
C ARG A 679 6.08 26.84 -20.83
N ALA A 680 5.68 25.80 -20.09
CA ALA A 680 4.61 24.90 -20.50
C ALA A 680 3.24 25.60 -20.64
N ALA A 681 2.95 26.59 -19.80
CA ALA A 681 1.72 27.37 -19.88
C ALA A 681 1.71 28.33 -21.08
N LEU A 682 2.82 29.03 -21.33
CA LEU A 682 2.99 29.94 -22.48
C LEU A 682 2.95 29.21 -23.82
N LEU A 683 3.51 28.00 -23.90
CA LEU A 683 3.40 27.14 -25.08
C LEU A 683 1.94 26.79 -25.39
N LYS A 684 1.10 26.65 -24.37
CA LYS A 684 -0.32 26.30 -24.49
C LYS A 684 -1.27 27.50 -24.57
N GLY A 685 -0.74 28.73 -24.68
CA GLY A 685 -1.53 29.96 -24.74
C GLY A 685 -2.35 30.26 -23.47
N LYS A 686 -2.02 29.64 -22.33
CA LYS A 686 -2.76 29.81 -21.08
C LYS A 686 -2.25 31.02 -20.30
N LYS A 687 -3.17 31.89 -19.85
CA LYS A 687 -2.86 32.90 -18.83
C LYS A 687 -2.59 32.20 -17.50
N ILE A 688 -1.48 32.57 -16.85
CA ILE A 688 -1.15 32.06 -15.52
C ILE A 688 -1.76 33.01 -14.49
N GLU A 689 -2.76 32.54 -13.75
CA GLU A 689 -3.41 33.34 -12.71
C GLU A 689 -2.48 33.55 -11.51
N ILE A 690 -2.34 34.81 -11.11
CA ILE A 690 -1.48 35.35 -10.05
C ILE A 690 -2.15 35.24 -8.66
N LYS A 691 -3.18 34.39 -8.50
CA LYS A 691 -4.05 34.43 -7.30
C LYS A 691 -3.37 34.01 -5.98
N ASP A 692 -2.22 33.34 -6.02
CA ASP A 692 -1.47 32.91 -4.81
C ASP A 692 -0.14 33.67 -4.59
N ILE A 693 0.09 34.79 -5.28
CA ILE A 693 1.41 35.45 -5.31
C ILE A 693 1.75 36.21 -4.02
N GLU A 694 0.82 36.48 -3.12
CA GLU A 694 1.08 37.36 -1.97
C GLU A 694 1.70 36.67 -0.75
N LYS A 695 1.72 35.33 -0.69
CA LYS A 695 2.28 34.56 0.43
C LYS A 695 3.43 33.60 0.04
N ASP A 696 3.96 33.70 -1.18
CA ASP A 696 5.00 32.80 -1.69
C ASP A 696 6.39 33.46 -1.64
N GLU A 697 7.37 32.80 -1.02
CA GLU A 697 8.77 33.24 -0.91
C GLU A 697 9.44 33.48 -2.29
N ASN A 698 8.90 32.90 -3.37
CA ASN A 698 9.35 33.10 -4.74
C ASN A 698 8.54 34.16 -5.51
N ARG A 699 7.71 34.98 -4.82
CA ARG A 699 6.88 36.04 -5.44
C ARG A 699 7.65 36.92 -6.42
N HIS A 700 8.82 37.42 -6.02
CA HIS A 700 9.64 38.30 -6.84
C HIS A 700 10.13 37.60 -8.10
N PHE A 701 10.64 36.37 -7.96
CA PHE A 701 11.07 35.54 -9.08
C PHE A 701 9.92 35.22 -10.06
N LYS A 702 8.73 34.89 -9.56
CA LYS A 702 7.55 34.64 -10.42
C LYS A 702 7.14 35.89 -11.20
N LYS A 703 7.15 37.07 -10.55
CA LYS A 703 6.89 38.35 -11.21
C LYS A 703 7.94 38.67 -12.26
N PHE A 704 9.20 38.37 -11.99
CA PHE A 704 10.30 38.52 -12.94
C PHE A 704 10.09 37.65 -14.19
N LEU A 705 9.74 36.36 -14.03
CA LEU A 705 9.40 35.49 -15.16
C LEU A 705 8.25 36.04 -16.02
N LEU A 706 7.22 36.61 -15.39
CA LEU A 706 6.10 37.24 -16.09
C LEU A 706 6.52 38.45 -16.95
N LYS A 707 7.53 39.21 -16.51
CA LYS A 707 8.04 40.39 -17.23
C LYS A 707 8.91 40.01 -18.44
N LEU A 708 9.64 38.89 -18.38
CA LEU A 708 10.56 38.48 -19.45
C LEU A 708 9.86 38.09 -20.76
N GLY A 709 8.59 37.66 -20.70
CA GLY A 709 7.82 37.27 -21.87
C GLY A 709 8.21 35.91 -22.45
N LYS A 710 7.41 35.42 -23.41
CA LYS A 710 7.53 34.06 -23.96
C LYS A 710 8.80 33.83 -24.77
N ASP A 711 9.12 34.77 -25.64
CA ASP A 711 10.17 34.60 -26.64
C ASP A 711 11.56 34.57 -25.99
N LYS A 712 11.77 35.40 -24.96
CA LYS A 712 13.04 35.45 -24.21
C LYS A 712 13.26 34.21 -23.34
N LEU A 713 12.19 33.61 -22.79
CA LEU A 713 12.30 32.48 -21.87
C LEU A 713 12.53 31.13 -22.54
N GLN A 714 12.29 30.96 -23.84
CA GLN A 714 12.45 29.66 -24.51
C GLN A 714 13.92 29.26 -24.70
N GLY A 715 14.83 30.22 -24.85
CA GLY A 715 16.25 29.97 -25.13
C GLY A 715 17.18 29.97 -23.92
N LEU A 716 16.72 30.43 -22.75
CA LEU A 716 17.58 30.62 -21.58
C LEU A 716 17.75 29.34 -20.75
N SER A 717 18.92 29.07 -20.20
CA SER A 717 19.08 28.05 -19.16
C SER A 717 18.51 28.55 -17.82
N ILE A 718 18.43 27.67 -16.81
CA ILE A 718 18.11 28.13 -15.44
C ILE A 718 19.20 29.05 -14.88
N ILE A 719 20.44 28.89 -15.35
CA ILE A 719 21.59 29.71 -14.94
C ILE A 719 21.44 31.11 -15.52
N ASP A 720 21.13 31.24 -16.81
CA ASP A 720 20.95 32.55 -17.44
C ASP A 720 19.79 33.31 -16.79
N VAL A 721 18.68 32.60 -16.50
CA VAL A 721 17.54 33.18 -15.78
C VAL A 721 17.92 33.59 -14.36
N ARG A 722 18.82 32.85 -13.70
CA ARG A 722 19.34 33.23 -12.37
C ARG A 722 20.15 34.51 -12.46
N GLU A 723 21.13 34.57 -13.34
CA GLU A 723 22.03 35.71 -13.49
C GLU A 723 21.21 36.98 -13.81
N MET A 724 20.30 36.90 -14.77
CA MET A 724 19.40 38.02 -15.09
C MET A 724 18.47 38.41 -13.94
N TYR A 725 18.04 37.45 -13.11
CA TYR A 725 17.20 37.75 -11.96
C TYR A 725 17.99 38.45 -10.86
N GLU A 726 19.21 37.98 -10.59
CA GLU A 726 20.12 38.56 -9.60
C GLU A 726 20.55 39.97 -10.00
N GLU A 727 20.78 40.22 -11.29
CA GLU A 727 21.01 41.58 -11.83
C GLU A 727 19.79 42.52 -11.70
N SER A 728 18.58 41.95 -11.55
CA SER A 728 17.33 42.71 -11.46
C SER A 728 16.87 43.01 -10.03
N LEU A 729 17.55 42.43 -9.03
CA LEU A 729 17.35 42.67 -7.60
C LEU A 729 18.17 43.88 -7.16
#